data_AF-A0A8B6DR02-F1
#
_entry.id   AF-A0A8B6DR02-F1
#
_cell.length_a   1.000
_cell.length_b   1.000
_cell.length_c   1.000
_cell.angle_alpha   90.00
_cell.angle_beta   90.00
_cell.angle_gamma   90.00
#
_symmetry.space_group_name_H-M   'P 1'
#
loop_
_entity.id
_entity.type
_entity.pdbx_description
1 polymer ?
#
loop_
_entity_poly.entity_id
_entity_poly.type
_entity_poly.pdbx_seq_one_letter_code
_entity_poly.pdbx_strand_id
1 'polypeptide(L)'
;MKGICVLILISICKSTTAFYTRQSPDGSPNTHETITQEGTKQALSSYIWENKLKQTGSKNTAVDDFFKNDATSKIEMEKAIKTIVQAITNTQVDKVKIAYVHCHADQILLAHQHVISCRDKLSLLKNDVVELRKQLGECLYTVQSFYSNTNWVEMYGDVPYKDFGIKGKTLMAVASHDEDTCNDVTNIDADCGQNIKVQNKLTSGYHHGRGNTKPTKTQGAPAGKCSHGGPDDESRTMVAKCGINKETPTERLSPHFYLHEQAYLAAIAATTDFLTMNDTGILKMLGSKTFDEIFNIKTREDVSLAFVIDFSGSMKEEIAAVREKIIQRVTATIGSNNEPADYVLSLFSDPVTLNKAFVERDGYEMIKRIKNITVAGGYDCPEFASDGIARAISISRNGSTMFVFTDADAKDGHRQQELASAAVAKRIIISPFITGNCSRKRRAIQYVKRKDTASFFQRLAKATGGKVYRTTKEEISAVLNDVIEKTFPVGGVIVDAFNWSRTSSNKVMFAVDSSITVLKIAVCCPGADSGVDLFYPNGTRETFASRISRKLFTTRHEVIMSLQRPTPGRYSLQRKSSSNWSGSVNITAQSLVKQETEILENTGALPTLKGSPIAGTNYTFYVNIYNLGENGTCNDLILTDMLGNELFNVHTIQTTNFMTVRCAAIFITPNQFFQLKLNGTDNNGLEFTRKNALVFKPTNVKFRIVSPETAVIGKEMLVYYEVENTGTINETYEVAITDDDSAAVLPKRRQHTVFAGDIRNGSFTLKPTSSSVILKFSITVYMGKTSEMTQRISKTVLMTDIERPVCTIVSLNGSCNRSSLNTAQCHKYHWFADADISFEGTELENITSSAGSATELLIDDISGLRYGPVNISIRGSCCTPSVIVAAVDTDGYIALCRIELSGGEIVTSMESYDIDVSIKDKNKTDVSYTRIVIAVIVCAIIVVVVVSILAFINYKKYKQSSRGNINYNVNPDTTSGITNQPTSTVEYHSVKSSDISDDRDNL
;
A
#
# COMPACT_ATOMS: atom_id res chain seq x y z
N MET A 1 -0.69 -34.81 -8.18
CA MET A 1 -0.33 -34.25 -9.51
C MET A 1 0.82 -33.28 -9.29
N LYS A 2 1.96 -33.46 -9.97
CA LYS A 2 3.03 -32.46 -10.08
C LYS A 2 3.05 -31.99 -11.54
N GLY A 3 3.29 -30.71 -11.81
CA GLY A 3 3.40 -30.18 -13.18
C GLY A 3 2.20 -29.39 -13.71
N ILE A 4 1.56 -28.54 -12.88
CA ILE A 4 0.76 -27.38 -13.36
C ILE A 4 1.11 -26.17 -12.49
N CYS A 5 2.33 -25.64 -12.62
CA CYS A 5 2.81 -24.43 -11.93
C CYS A 5 3.58 -23.48 -12.86
N VAL A 6 3.42 -23.64 -14.17
CA VAL A 6 3.92 -22.73 -15.22
C VAL A 6 2.73 -22.47 -16.14
N LEU A 7 2.57 -21.23 -16.63
CA LEU A 7 1.40 -20.74 -17.40
C LEU A 7 0.08 -20.57 -16.61
N ILE A 8 0.14 -20.00 -15.39
CA ILE A 8 -0.96 -19.15 -14.86
C ILE A 8 -0.39 -17.77 -14.46
N LEU A 9 0.35 -17.17 -15.39
CA LEU A 9 0.38 -15.73 -15.57
C LEU A 9 -0.51 -15.41 -16.78
N ILE A 10 -1.01 -14.17 -16.87
CA ILE A 10 -1.84 -13.68 -17.99
C ILE A 10 -3.18 -14.42 -18.18
N SER A 11 -4.02 -14.37 -17.14
CA SER A 11 -5.47 -14.15 -17.34
C SER A 11 -5.92 -12.85 -16.62
N ILE A 12 -4.98 -11.93 -16.46
CA ILE A 12 -5.18 -10.53 -16.05
C ILE A 12 -4.91 -9.63 -17.26
N CYS A 13 -5.51 -9.98 -18.41
CA CYS A 13 -5.66 -9.05 -19.51
C CYS A 13 -6.89 -8.20 -19.20
N LYS A 14 -6.67 -7.11 -18.45
CA LYS A 14 -7.68 -6.10 -18.11
C LYS A 14 -7.01 -4.73 -18.16
N SER A 15 -7.68 -3.82 -18.84
CA SER A 15 -7.29 -2.42 -19.06
C SER A 15 -6.68 -1.72 -17.84
N THR A 16 -5.55 -1.09 -18.10
CA THR A 16 -5.08 0.12 -17.43
C THR A 16 -5.88 1.35 -17.89
N THR A 17 -5.62 2.48 -17.23
CA THR A 17 -6.14 3.83 -17.57
C THR A 17 -5.07 4.92 -17.35
N ALA A 18 -3.82 4.49 -17.20
CA ALA A 18 -2.55 5.18 -17.02
C ALA A 18 -1.46 4.09 -17.03
N PHE A 19 -0.23 4.34 -16.56
CA PHE A 19 0.73 3.26 -16.32
C PHE A 19 0.16 2.15 -15.41
N TYR A 20 0.72 0.93 -15.48
CA TYR A 20 0.42 -0.11 -14.47
C TYR A 20 0.82 0.38 -13.06
N THR A 21 0.04 0.02 -12.04
CA THR A 21 0.25 0.54 -10.67
C THR A 21 1.53 0.04 -10.02
N ARG A 22 1.78 -1.28 -10.11
CA ARG A 22 2.77 -2.01 -9.29
C ARG A 22 3.53 -3.10 -10.06
N GLN A 23 2.83 -3.85 -10.92
CA GLN A 23 3.38 -4.93 -11.74
C GLN A 23 2.64 -4.98 -13.07
N SER A 24 3.39 -4.96 -14.18
CA SER A 24 2.82 -5.15 -15.52
C SER A 24 2.56 -6.64 -15.83
N PRO A 25 1.44 -6.99 -16.49
CA PRO A 25 1.22 -8.32 -17.06
C PRO A 25 2.22 -8.71 -18.16
N ASP A 26 2.85 -7.73 -18.83
CA ASP A 26 3.92 -7.97 -19.83
C ASP A 26 5.33 -8.06 -19.22
N GLY A 27 5.46 -7.88 -17.90
CA GLY A 27 6.74 -7.92 -17.19
C GLY A 27 7.55 -6.63 -17.21
N SER A 28 7.07 -5.56 -17.87
CA SER A 28 7.70 -4.23 -17.80
C SER A 28 7.84 -3.77 -16.34
N PRO A 29 9.03 -3.26 -15.93
CA PRO A 29 9.21 -2.65 -14.61
C PRO A 29 8.54 -1.27 -14.51
N ASN A 30 8.35 -0.59 -15.64
CA ASN A 30 7.94 0.81 -15.74
C ASN A 30 6.47 0.99 -15.34
N THR A 31 6.26 1.29 -14.06
CA THR A 31 4.99 1.36 -13.34
C THR A 31 4.89 2.65 -12.52
N HIS A 32 3.68 3.10 -12.17
CA HIS A 32 3.51 4.23 -11.24
C HIS A 32 4.28 4.04 -9.92
N GLU A 33 4.37 2.81 -9.41
CA GLU A 33 5.21 2.48 -8.26
C GLU A 33 6.67 2.87 -8.51
N THR A 34 7.29 2.38 -9.60
CA THR A 34 8.69 2.70 -9.93
C THR A 34 8.91 4.18 -10.26
N ILE A 35 7.97 4.83 -10.98
CA ILE A 35 8.01 6.28 -11.23
C ILE A 35 8.07 7.06 -9.91
N THR A 36 7.21 6.66 -8.97
CA THR A 36 7.11 7.30 -7.64
C THR A 36 8.34 7.01 -6.79
N GLN A 37 8.90 5.80 -6.87
CA GLN A 37 10.10 5.42 -6.13
C GLN A 37 11.33 6.17 -6.65
N GLU A 38 11.55 6.22 -7.96
CA GLU A 38 12.71 6.91 -8.53
C GLU A 38 12.59 8.43 -8.45
N GLY A 39 11.42 9.00 -8.76
CA GLY A 39 11.19 10.43 -8.59
C GLY A 39 11.35 10.89 -7.13
N THR A 40 10.90 10.07 -6.17
CA THR A 40 11.16 10.32 -4.75
C THR A 40 12.64 10.16 -4.40
N LYS A 41 13.31 9.11 -4.89
CA LYS A 41 14.74 8.87 -4.63
C LYS A 41 15.61 10.03 -5.12
N GLN A 42 15.32 10.57 -6.32
CA GLN A 42 16.02 11.72 -6.89
C GLN A 42 15.74 13.02 -6.11
N ALA A 43 14.48 13.24 -5.71
CA ALA A 43 14.07 14.38 -4.88
C ALA A 43 14.76 14.36 -3.51
N LEU A 44 14.71 13.23 -2.80
CA LEU A 44 15.35 13.05 -1.49
C LEU A 44 16.87 13.14 -1.57
N SER A 45 17.48 12.56 -2.60
CA SER A 45 18.93 12.65 -2.85
C SER A 45 19.37 14.11 -3.04
N SER A 46 18.57 14.90 -3.76
CA SER A 46 18.81 16.34 -3.91
C SER A 46 18.68 17.09 -2.60
N TYR A 47 17.56 16.89 -1.90
CA TYR A 47 17.26 17.52 -0.63
C TYR A 47 18.35 17.27 0.44
N ILE A 48 18.75 16.00 0.65
CA ILE A 48 19.78 15.60 1.63
C ILE A 48 21.15 16.22 1.29
N TRP A 49 21.55 16.18 0.01
CA TRP A 49 22.84 16.67 -0.44
C TRP A 49 22.96 18.20 -0.32
N GLU A 50 21.93 18.93 -0.75
CA GLU A 50 21.93 20.38 -0.87
C GLU A 50 21.73 21.07 0.49
N ASN A 51 20.89 20.49 1.38
CA ASN A 51 20.75 20.93 2.77
C ASN A 51 21.88 20.40 3.69
N LYS A 52 22.84 19.66 3.12
CA LYS A 52 24.02 19.09 3.80
C LYS A 52 23.69 18.18 4.98
N LEU A 53 22.52 17.54 4.99
CA LEU A 53 22.05 16.69 6.09
C LEU A 53 23.01 15.51 6.33
N LYS A 54 23.64 15.02 5.25
CA LYS A 54 24.85 14.19 5.31
C LYS A 54 25.61 14.33 3.99
N GLN A 55 26.92 14.59 4.05
CA GLN A 55 27.77 14.75 2.86
C GLN A 55 28.92 13.74 2.87
N THR A 56 28.58 12.47 2.63
CA THR A 56 29.53 11.41 2.23
C THR A 56 29.11 10.87 0.86
N GLY A 57 30.07 10.35 0.09
CA GLY A 57 29.78 9.81 -1.25
C GLY A 57 29.46 10.91 -2.26
N SER A 58 28.29 10.81 -2.90
CA SER A 58 27.85 11.65 -4.01
C SER A 58 26.37 12.02 -3.89
N LYS A 59 25.89 12.97 -4.70
CA LYS A 59 24.46 13.30 -4.79
C LYS A 59 23.60 12.04 -4.99
N ASN A 60 24.00 11.14 -5.89
CA ASN A 60 23.24 9.94 -6.24
C ASN A 60 23.26 8.85 -5.15
N THR A 61 24.21 8.88 -4.22
CA THR A 61 24.27 7.93 -3.08
C THR A 61 23.72 8.54 -1.79
N ALA A 62 23.30 9.81 -1.78
CA ALA A 62 23.00 10.57 -0.57
C ALA A 62 21.94 9.92 0.33
N VAL A 63 20.90 9.26 -0.22
CA VAL A 63 19.89 8.54 0.56
C VAL A 63 20.49 7.31 1.26
N ASP A 64 21.27 6.50 0.55
CA ASP A 64 21.90 5.30 1.11
C ASP A 64 23.03 5.63 2.08
N ASP A 65 23.80 6.69 1.82
CA ASP A 65 24.78 7.25 2.75
C ASP A 65 24.11 7.84 4.01
N PHE A 66 22.94 8.50 3.87
CA PHE A 66 22.13 9.00 4.99
C PHE A 66 21.77 7.87 5.96
N PHE A 67 21.16 6.79 5.46
CA PHE A 67 20.72 5.66 6.27
C PHE A 67 21.73 4.53 6.47
N LYS A 68 22.99 4.68 6.02
CA LYS A 68 24.04 3.64 6.02
C LYS A 68 24.19 2.86 7.34
N ASN A 69 24.04 3.55 8.47
CA ASN A 69 24.13 2.98 9.82
C ASN A 69 22.76 2.88 10.54
N ASP A 70 21.63 3.19 9.86
CA ASP A 70 20.27 3.09 10.42
C ASP A 70 19.31 2.45 9.41
N ALA A 71 19.56 1.16 9.20
CA ALA A 71 18.72 0.24 8.45
C ALA A 71 17.31 0.00 9.07
N THR A 72 16.96 0.66 10.19
CA THR A 72 15.56 0.70 10.65
C THR A 72 14.85 1.95 10.15
N SER A 73 15.48 3.14 10.20
CA SER A 73 14.86 4.36 9.68
C SER A 73 14.74 4.33 8.16
N LYS A 74 15.64 3.64 7.43
CA LYS A 74 15.47 3.34 6.00
C LYS A 74 14.13 2.64 5.70
N ILE A 75 13.78 1.62 6.49
CA ILE A 75 12.51 0.88 6.36
C ILE A 75 11.30 1.80 6.58
N GLU A 76 11.38 2.74 7.52
CA GLU A 76 10.27 3.66 7.79
C GLU A 76 10.16 4.76 6.72
N MET A 77 11.24 5.10 5.99
CA MET A 77 11.18 5.87 4.73
C MET A 77 10.53 5.04 3.62
N GLU A 78 10.99 3.80 3.39
CA GLU A 78 10.46 2.92 2.33
C GLU A 78 8.96 2.65 2.49
N LYS A 79 8.49 2.45 3.74
CA LYS A 79 7.06 2.40 4.09
C LYS A 79 6.30 3.70 3.83
N ALA A 80 6.93 4.85 4.02
CA ALA A 80 6.30 6.14 3.70
C ALA A 80 6.06 6.26 2.18
N ILE A 81 7.06 5.90 1.37
CA ILE A 81 6.96 5.87 -0.10
C ILE A 81 5.89 4.85 -0.54
N LYS A 82 5.91 3.64 0.03
CA LYS A 82 4.87 2.61 -0.18
C LYS A 82 3.45 3.09 0.17
N THR A 83 3.29 3.97 1.16
CA THR A 83 1.98 4.58 1.49
C THR A 83 1.48 5.47 0.36
N ILE A 84 2.37 6.24 -0.28
CA ILE A 84 2.07 7.08 -1.45
C ILE A 84 1.71 6.20 -2.66
N VAL A 85 2.46 5.11 -2.91
CA VAL A 85 2.19 4.14 -3.97
C VAL A 85 0.83 3.43 -3.78
N GLN A 86 0.45 3.07 -2.55
CA GLN A 86 -0.89 2.53 -2.30
C GLN A 86 -1.98 3.60 -2.50
N ALA A 87 -1.70 4.87 -2.28
CA ALA A 87 -2.66 5.94 -2.56
C ALA A 87 -2.86 6.16 -4.07
N ILE A 88 -1.80 6.21 -4.86
CA ILE A 88 -1.85 6.12 -6.35
C ILE A 88 -2.72 4.94 -6.80
N THR A 89 -2.45 3.75 -6.23
CA THR A 89 -3.21 2.53 -6.52
C THR A 89 -4.69 2.66 -6.15
N ASN A 90 -5.01 3.31 -5.01
CA ASN A 90 -6.38 3.61 -4.62
C ASN A 90 -7.03 4.61 -5.58
N THR A 91 -6.32 5.65 -6.02
CA THR A 91 -6.85 6.68 -6.93
C THR A 91 -7.30 6.05 -8.25
N GLN A 92 -6.50 5.18 -8.87
CA GLN A 92 -6.90 4.52 -10.11
C GLN A 92 -8.17 3.66 -9.95
N VAL A 93 -8.36 3.01 -8.80
CA VAL A 93 -9.52 2.12 -8.54
C VAL A 93 -10.76 2.91 -8.09
N ASP A 94 -10.61 3.79 -7.11
CA ASP A 94 -11.70 4.52 -6.48
C ASP A 94 -12.16 5.70 -7.39
N LYS A 95 -11.32 6.22 -8.31
CA LYS A 95 -11.64 7.29 -9.29
C LYS A 95 -11.73 6.82 -10.76
N VAL A 96 -11.89 5.51 -11.01
CA VAL A 96 -11.77 4.85 -12.35
C VAL A 96 -12.72 5.31 -13.49
N LYS A 97 -13.64 6.26 -13.21
CA LYS A 97 -14.55 6.88 -14.20
C LYS A 97 -14.21 8.34 -14.51
N ILE A 98 -13.36 8.98 -13.70
CA ILE A 98 -13.20 10.44 -13.67
C ILE A 98 -12.16 10.85 -14.71
N ALA A 99 -12.60 11.23 -15.92
CA ALA A 99 -11.72 11.41 -17.07
C ALA A 99 -10.51 12.33 -16.80
N TYR A 100 -10.70 13.48 -16.15
CA TYR A 100 -9.61 14.41 -15.82
C TYR A 100 -8.55 13.85 -14.86
N VAL A 101 -8.89 12.91 -13.97
CA VAL A 101 -7.92 12.24 -13.07
C VAL A 101 -6.97 11.32 -13.85
N HIS A 102 -7.44 10.79 -14.98
CA HIS A 102 -6.64 10.02 -15.95
C HIS A 102 -6.11 10.90 -17.10
N CYS A 103 -6.29 12.22 -17.03
CA CYS A 103 -6.00 13.17 -18.13
C CYS A 103 -6.70 12.87 -19.47
N HIS A 104 -7.79 12.08 -19.49
CA HIS A 104 -8.48 11.63 -20.71
C HIS A 104 -9.38 12.67 -21.37
N ALA A 105 -9.78 12.37 -22.61
CA ALA A 105 -10.88 13.02 -23.33
C ALA A 105 -10.79 14.56 -23.43
N ASP A 106 -9.58 15.06 -23.71
CA ASP A 106 -9.19 16.46 -23.77
C ASP A 106 -9.47 17.28 -22.48
N GLN A 107 -9.77 16.65 -21.33
CA GLN A 107 -9.99 17.33 -20.04
C GLN A 107 -8.71 17.80 -19.33
N ILE A 108 -7.70 18.22 -20.10
CA ILE A 108 -6.35 18.53 -19.58
C ILE A 108 -6.35 19.80 -18.69
N LEU A 109 -7.23 20.77 -18.97
CA LEU A 109 -7.42 21.95 -18.10
C LEU A 109 -8.01 21.57 -16.74
N LEU A 110 -9.01 20.68 -16.72
CA LEU A 110 -9.60 20.16 -15.48
C LEU A 110 -8.59 19.32 -14.69
N ALA A 111 -7.74 18.56 -15.39
CA ALA A 111 -6.65 17.80 -14.76
C ALA A 111 -5.63 18.74 -14.08
N HIS A 112 -5.27 19.85 -14.73
CA HIS A 112 -4.43 20.90 -14.16
C HIS A 112 -5.06 21.55 -12.92
N GLN A 113 -6.33 21.95 -13.00
CA GLN A 113 -7.08 22.53 -11.87
C GLN A 113 -7.21 21.53 -10.70
N HIS A 114 -7.49 20.26 -10.99
CA HIS A 114 -7.52 19.18 -9.99
C HIS A 114 -6.17 19.03 -9.28
N VAL A 115 -5.05 19.09 -9.98
CA VAL A 115 -3.70 19.03 -9.36
C VAL A 115 -3.39 20.28 -8.53
N ILE A 116 -3.92 21.46 -8.89
CA ILE A 116 -3.85 22.67 -8.05
C ILE A 116 -4.62 22.48 -6.74
N SER A 117 -5.91 22.11 -6.81
CA SER A 117 -6.71 21.82 -5.62
C SER A 117 -6.07 20.72 -4.76
N CYS A 118 -5.50 19.69 -5.39
CA CYS A 118 -4.76 18.64 -4.70
C CYS A 118 -3.54 19.18 -3.94
N ARG A 119 -2.76 20.12 -4.50
CA ARG A 119 -1.68 20.83 -3.80
C ARG A 119 -2.20 21.67 -2.63
N ASP A 120 -3.29 22.41 -2.81
CA ASP A 120 -3.90 23.23 -1.76
C ASP A 120 -4.39 22.34 -0.58
N LYS A 121 -4.98 21.16 -0.86
CA LYS A 121 -5.32 20.14 0.15
C LYS A 121 -4.10 19.64 0.95
N LEU A 122 -2.90 19.51 0.37
CA LEU A 122 -1.68 19.11 1.12
C LEU A 122 -1.33 20.10 2.24
N SER A 123 -1.56 21.40 2.01
CA SER A 123 -1.27 22.46 2.98
C SER A 123 -2.21 22.42 4.19
N LEU A 124 -3.46 22.00 3.99
CA LEU A 124 -4.42 21.74 5.08
C LEU A 124 -4.00 20.52 5.90
N LEU A 125 -3.54 19.45 5.24
CA LEU A 125 -3.18 18.17 5.85
C LEU A 125 -1.79 18.15 6.53
N LYS A 126 -1.06 19.27 6.59
CA LYS A 126 0.31 19.36 7.16
C LYS A 126 0.49 18.83 8.59
N ASN A 127 -0.60 18.69 9.35
CA ASN A 127 -0.61 18.15 10.72
C ASN A 127 -0.92 16.64 10.79
N ASP A 128 -1.49 16.04 9.73
CA ASP A 128 -1.72 14.59 9.61
C ASP A 128 -0.92 14.02 8.44
N VAL A 129 0.31 13.62 8.75
CA VAL A 129 1.27 13.03 7.82
C VAL A 129 0.75 11.77 7.13
N VAL A 130 -0.18 11.02 7.74
CA VAL A 130 -0.74 9.80 7.15
C VAL A 130 -1.76 10.13 6.07
N GLU A 131 -2.59 11.15 6.30
CA GLU A 131 -3.53 11.62 5.27
C GLU A 131 -2.82 12.41 4.18
N LEU A 132 -1.83 13.23 4.53
CA LEU A 132 -0.99 13.98 3.58
C LEU A 132 -0.31 13.03 2.58
N ARG A 133 0.29 11.92 3.03
CA ARG A 133 0.86 10.89 2.14
C ARG A 133 -0.17 10.30 1.17
N LYS A 134 -1.44 10.18 1.57
CA LYS A 134 -2.51 9.72 0.70
C LYS A 134 -2.87 10.77 -0.35
N GLN A 135 -3.09 12.02 0.08
CA GLN A 135 -3.36 13.13 -0.84
C GLN A 135 -2.21 13.35 -1.83
N LEU A 136 -0.96 13.19 -1.40
CA LEU A 136 0.22 13.28 -2.25
C LEU A 136 0.23 12.21 -3.35
N GLY A 137 -0.15 10.97 -3.02
CA GLY A 137 -0.28 9.91 -4.01
C GLY A 137 -1.41 10.19 -5.02
N GLU A 138 -2.51 10.79 -4.58
CA GLU A 138 -3.56 11.24 -5.50
C GLU A 138 -3.05 12.32 -6.48
N CYS A 139 -2.31 13.33 -5.99
CA CYS A 139 -1.76 14.37 -6.86
C CYS A 139 -0.77 13.78 -7.88
N LEU A 140 0.12 12.88 -7.41
CA LEU A 140 1.11 12.23 -8.25
C LEU A 140 0.49 11.29 -9.29
N TYR A 141 -0.65 10.65 -9.01
CA TYR A 141 -1.33 9.82 -10.00
C TYR A 141 -1.71 10.63 -11.26
N THR A 142 -2.39 11.76 -11.08
CA THR A 142 -2.79 12.63 -12.21
C THR A 142 -1.58 13.24 -12.92
N VAL A 143 -0.56 13.67 -12.17
CA VAL A 143 0.70 14.22 -12.72
C VAL A 143 1.46 13.18 -13.56
N GLN A 144 1.46 11.92 -13.17
CA GLN A 144 2.13 10.84 -13.91
C GLN A 144 1.29 10.40 -15.13
N SER A 145 -0.04 10.29 -14.98
CA SER A 145 -0.97 9.90 -16.05
C SER A 145 -0.97 10.88 -17.24
N PHE A 146 -0.64 12.14 -17.01
CA PHE A 146 -0.47 13.15 -18.06
C PHE A 146 0.49 12.69 -19.18
N TYR A 147 1.59 12.01 -18.84
CA TYR A 147 2.61 11.63 -19.82
C TYR A 147 2.26 10.36 -20.60
N SER A 148 1.50 9.42 -20.02
CA SER A 148 1.03 8.25 -20.76
C SER A 148 -0.15 8.56 -21.69
N ASN A 149 -0.99 9.54 -21.34
CA ASN A 149 -2.35 9.67 -21.90
C ASN A 149 -2.58 10.94 -22.77
N THR A 150 -1.67 11.92 -22.75
CA THR A 150 -1.69 13.12 -23.61
C THR A 150 -0.68 13.03 -24.77
N ASN A 151 -0.69 13.97 -25.70
CA ASN A 151 0.31 14.10 -26.78
C ASN A 151 1.62 14.82 -26.37
N TRP A 152 1.88 15.04 -25.08
CA TRP A 152 3.04 15.83 -24.64
C TRP A 152 4.39 15.20 -25.04
N VAL A 153 4.51 13.88 -24.87
CA VAL A 153 5.75 13.11 -25.11
C VAL A 153 6.10 13.08 -26.59
N GLU A 154 5.10 13.10 -27.46
CA GLU A 154 5.24 13.23 -28.92
C GLU A 154 5.82 14.59 -29.35
N MET A 155 5.64 15.64 -28.54
CA MET A 155 6.12 16.99 -28.83
C MET A 155 7.45 17.33 -28.12
N TYR A 156 7.68 16.79 -26.92
CA TYR A 156 8.79 17.20 -26.04
C TYR A 156 9.60 16.04 -25.42
N GLY A 157 9.31 14.79 -25.78
CA GLY A 157 10.05 13.62 -25.30
C GLY A 157 9.94 13.42 -23.78
N ASP A 158 11.09 13.29 -23.12
CA ASP A 158 11.24 13.04 -21.69
C ASP A 158 11.21 14.32 -20.81
N VAL A 159 10.97 15.49 -21.40
CA VAL A 159 10.97 16.78 -20.68
C VAL A 159 9.66 16.99 -19.88
N PRO A 160 9.69 17.29 -18.57
CA PRO A 160 8.49 17.52 -17.78
C PRO A 160 7.84 18.88 -18.07
N TYR A 161 6.50 18.92 -18.07
CA TYR A 161 5.71 20.13 -18.29
C TYR A 161 5.59 20.97 -17.01
N LYS A 162 6.49 21.94 -16.84
CA LYS A 162 6.67 22.70 -15.58
C LYS A 162 5.50 23.60 -15.17
N ASP A 163 4.55 23.85 -16.07
CA ASP A 163 3.34 24.63 -15.79
C ASP A 163 2.13 23.76 -15.39
N PHE A 164 2.22 22.43 -15.51
CA PHE A 164 1.10 21.54 -15.21
C PHE A 164 0.82 21.46 -13.70
N GLY A 165 -0.42 21.79 -13.33
CA GLY A 165 -0.89 21.81 -11.94
C GLY A 165 -0.29 22.93 -11.08
N ILE A 166 0.20 24.03 -11.68
CA ILE A 166 0.75 25.18 -10.95
C ILE A 166 -0.25 26.35 -10.96
N LYS A 167 -0.64 26.83 -9.78
CA LYS A 167 -1.64 27.91 -9.62
C LYS A 167 -1.16 29.19 -10.33
N GLY A 168 -2.04 29.78 -11.15
CA GLY A 168 -1.74 30.97 -11.94
C GLY A 168 -0.89 30.75 -13.20
N LYS A 169 -0.67 29.52 -13.66
CA LYS A 169 0.00 29.25 -14.95
C LYS A 169 -1.00 28.91 -16.05
N THR A 170 -0.99 29.68 -17.13
CA THR A 170 -1.74 29.38 -18.36
C THR A 170 -1.05 28.25 -19.11
N LEU A 171 -1.79 27.18 -19.44
CA LEU A 171 -1.28 26.10 -20.29
C LEU A 171 -1.33 26.47 -21.78
N MET A 172 -0.47 25.82 -22.58
CA MET A 172 -0.68 25.59 -24.01
C MET A 172 -2.15 25.21 -24.28
N ALA A 173 -2.73 25.80 -25.33
CA ALA A 173 -4.11 25.57 -25.72
C ALA A 173 -4.40 24.07 -25.93
N VAL A 174 -5.51 23.61 -25.36
CA VAL A 174 -6.07 22.27 -25.61
C VAL A 174 -6.93 22.33 -26.87
N ALA A 175 -6.96 21.25 -27.66
CA ALA A 175 -7.77 21.17 -28.87
C ALA A 175 -9.29 21.21 -28.59
N SER A 176 -10.06 21.97 -29.37
CA SER A 176 -11.52 22.09 -29.16
C SER A 176 -12.25 20.79 -29.52
N HIS A 177 -13.45 20.57 -28.98
CA HIS A 177 -14.21 19.31 -29.13
C HIS A 177 -14.42 18.87 -30.59
N ASP A 178 -14.57 19.81 -31.51
CA ASP A 178 -14.78 19.62 -32.94
C ASP A 178 -13.49 19.43 -33.76
N GLU A 179 -12.35 19.89 -33.23
CA GLU A 179 -11.03 19.87 -33.87
C GLU A 179 -10.49 18.43 -34.03
N ASP A 180 -10.09 18.08 -35.25
CA ASP A 180 -9.46 16.79 -35.54
C ASP A 180 -8.06 16.72 -34.92
N THR A 181 -7.87 15.85 -33.94
CA THR A 181 -6.57 15.67 -33.26
C THR A 181 -5.80 14.44 -33.73
N CYS A 182 -6.47 13.45 -34.33
CA CYS A 182 -5.87 12.27 -34.95
C CYS A 182 -6.44 12.00 -36.35
N ASN A 183 -5.60 11.46 -37.23
CA ASN A 183 -5.96 10.91 -38.54
C ASN A 183 -6.58 9.50 -38.39
N ASP A 184 -7.38 9.07 -39.37
CA ASP A 184 -7.92 7.71 -39.43
C ASP A 184 -6.91 6.74 -40.06
N VAL A 185 -6.68 5.60 -39.39
CA VAL A 185 -5.69 4.60 -39.82
C VAL A 185 -6.32 3.36 -40.45
N THR A 186 -5.58 2.71 -41.35
CA THR A 186 -5.98 1.49 -42.06
C THR A 186 -5.86 0.23 -41.20
N ASN A 187 -4.73 0.04 -40.51
CA ASN A 187 -4.47 -1.07 -39.61
C ASN A 187 -4.27 -0.56 -38.17
N ILE A 188 -5.21 -0.91 -37.28
CA ILE A 188 -5.24 -0.47 -35.88
C ILE A 188 -4.21 -1.15 -34.98
N ASP A 189 -3.50 -2.14 -35.50
CA ASP A 189 -2.46 -2.87 -34.77
C ASP A 189 -1.07 -2.72 -35.46
N ALA A 190 -0.88 -1.68 -36.32
CA ALA A 190 0.42 -1.36 -36.95
C ALA A 190 0.63 0.12 -37.35
N ASP A 191 -0.40 0.83 -37.84
CA ASP A 191 -0.24 2.13 -38.50
C ASP A 191 -0.26 3.33 -37.52
N CYS A 192 -0.32 3.08 -36.21
CA CYS A 192 -0.77 4.09 -35.24
C CYS A 192 0.21 5.24 -35.00
N GLY A 193 1.53 4.98 -35.04
CA GLY A 193 2.55 5.88 -34.50
C GLY A 193 2.77 7.23 -35.20
N GLN A 194 1.98 7.55 -36.23
CA GLN A 194 1.93 8.88 -36.86
C GLN A 194 0.48 9.37 -37.05
N ASN A 195 -0.46 8.92 -36.21
CA ASN A 195 -1.86 9.35 -36.30
C ASN A 195 -2.09 10.79 -35.79
N ILE A 196 -1.29 11.31 -34.84
CA ILE A 196 -1.53 12.64 -34.25
C ILE A 196 -1.34 13.76 -35.27
N LYS A 197 -2.37 14.61 -35.37
CA LYS A 197 -2.50 15.72 -36.32
C LYS A 197 -2.14 17.08 -35.73
N VAL A 198 -2.18 17.22 -34.40
CA VAL A 198 -1.89 18.48 -33.67
C VAL A 198 -0.51 18.43 -32.99
N GLN A 199 0.32 19.43 -33.28
CA GLN A 199 1.72 19.55 -32.80
C GLN A 199 2.02 20.89 -32.10
N ASN A 200 1.00 21.73 -31.90
CA ASN A 200 1.07 23.04 -31.24
C ASN A 200 -0.06 23.25 -30.21
N LYS A 201 -0.76 22.15 -29.87
CA LYS A 201 -1.88 22.09 -28.94
C LYS A 201 -1.81 20.78 -28.16
N LEU A 202 -2.37 20.78 -26.96
CA LEU A 202 -2.54 19.57 -26.16
C LEU A 202 -3.79 18.79 -26.61
N THR A 203 -3.70 17.47 -26.63
CA THR A 203 -4.85 16.55 -26.78
C THR A 203 -4.60 15.29 -25.96
N SER A 204 -5.67 14.56 -25.61
CA SER A 204 -5.58 13.27 -24.93
C SER A 204 -6.57 12.22 -25.45
N GLY A 205 -6.29 10.95 -25.13
CA GLY A 205 -7.10 9.83 -25.58
C GLY A 205 -8.49 9.82 -24.94
N TYR A 206 -9.53 9.67 -25.76
CA TYR A 206 -10.88 9.32 -25.29
C TYR A 206 -10.95 7.80 -25.07
N HIS A 207 -11.27 7.34 -23.87
CA HIS A 207 -11.47 5.91 -23.56
C HIS A 207 -12.97 5.64 -23.32
N HIS A 208 -13.53 4.65 -24.02
CA HIS A 208 -14.92 4.25 -23.85
C HIS A 208 -15.25 3.96 -22.37
N GLY A 209 -16.38 4.47 -21.87
CA GLY A 209 -16.86 4.21 -20.51
C GLY A 209 -16.09 4.92 -19.37
N ARG A 210 -15.12 5.79 -19.69
CA ARG A 210 -14.34 6.57 -18.72
C ARG A 210 -14.79 8.04 -18.73
N GLY A 211 -16.01 8.30 -18.28
CA GLY A 211 -16.62 9.64 -18.25
C GLY A 211 -17.17 10.08 -19.61
N ASN A 212 -16.28 10.44 -20.54
CA ASN A 212 -16.67 11.16 -21.76
C ASN A 212 -16.77 10.25 -22.99
N THR A 213 -17.82 10.43 -23.79
CA THR A 213 -17.95 9.79 -25.11
C THR A 213 -17.05 10.46 -26.15
N LYS A 214 -16.40 9.66 -27.01
CA LYS A 214 -15.57 10.14 -28.13
C LYS A 214 -16.45 10.83 -29.19
N PRO A 215 -16.16 12.09 -29.60
CA PRO A 215 -16.93 12.78 -30.63
C PRO A 215 -17.00 11.97 -31.95
N THR A 216 -18.21 11.80 -32.46
CA THR A 216 -18.49 10.99 -33.65
C THR A 216 -18.26 11.77 -34.94
N LYS A 217 -17.43 11.22 -35.83
CA LYS A 217 -17.30 11.68 -37.23
C LYS A 217 -17.96 10.64 -38.15
N THR A 218 -18.37 11.05 -39.35
CA THR A 218 -18.97 10.16 -40.35
C THR A 218 -18.00 9.06 -40.77
N GLN A 219 -18.50 7.82 -40.93
CA GLN A 219 -17.69 6.67 -41.33
C GLN A 219 -16.97 6.95 -42.66
N GLY A 220 -15.64 6.80 -42.68
CA GLY A 220 -14.80 7.13 -43.83
C GLY A 220 -14.29 8.58 -43.89
N ALA A 221 -14.58 9.42 -42.89
CA ALA A 221 -13.88 10.70 -42.73
C ALA A 221 -12.39 10.46 -42.38
N PRO A 222 -11.45 11.26 -42.90
CA PRO A 222 -10.01 10.98 -42.82
C PRO A 222 -9.37 11.31 -41.47
N ALA A 223 -10.10 11.95 -40.55
CA ALA A 223 -9.60 12.40 -39.25
C ALA A 223 -10.76 12.62 -38.25
N GLY A 224 -10.40 12.81 -36.98
CA GLY A 224 -11.32 12.96 -35.84
C GLY A 224 -10.55 13.09 -34.52
N LYS A 225 -11.20 12.74 -33.39
CA LYS A 225 -10.56 12.77 -32.07
C LYS A 225 -9.75 11.52 -31.76
N CYS A 226 -8.59 11.70 -31.15
CA CYS A 226 -7.73 10.60 -30.71
C CYS A 226 -8.46 9.68 -29.71
N SER A 227 -8.47 8.38 -30.00
CA SER A 227 -8.85 7.36 -29.01
C SER A 227 -7.75 7.17 -27.96
N HIS A 228 -8.09 6.55 -26.84
CA HIS A 228 -7.08 6.01 -25.92
C HIS A 228 -6.38 4.80 -26.56
N GLY A 229 -7.16 3.89 -27.14
CA GLY A 229 -6.66 2.65 -27.73
C GLY A 229 -6.32 1.59 -26.69
N GLY A 230 -5.68 0.52 -27.16
CA GLY A 230 -5.58 -0.75 -26.46
C GLY A 230 -6.84 -1.62 -26.63
N PRO A 231 -6.81 -2.95 -26.37
CA PRO A 231 -7.88 -3.87 -26.77
C PRO A 231 -9.23 -3.65 -26.08
N ASP A 232 -9.21 -3.05 -24.89
CA ASP A 232 -10.38 -2.81 -24.03
C ASP A 232 -11.05 -1.44 -24.28
N ASP A 233 -10.46 -0.56 -25.10
CA ASP A 233 -11.09 0.70 -25.52
C ASP A 233 -11.89 0.47 -26.81
N GLU A 234 -13.22 0.29 -26.68
CA GLU A 234 -14.12 0.17 -27.83
C GLU A 234 -14.00 1.36 -28.80
N SER A 235 -13.63 2.55 -28.28
CA SER A 235 -13.48 3.76 -29.10
C SER A 235 -12.38 3.62 -30.16
N ARG A 236 -11.41 2.71 -29.98
CA ARG A 236 -10.31 2.42 -30.93
C ARG A 236 -10.78 2.05 -32.33
N THR A 237 -12.05 1.66 -32.47
CA THR A 237 -12.69 1.27 -33.73
C THR A 237 -13.47 2.41 -34.41
N MET A 238 -13.71 3.52 -33.69
CA MET A 238 -14.33 4.73 -34.21
C MET A 238 -13.33 5.52 -35.06
N VAL A 239 -13.84 6.33 -36.01
CA VAL A 239 -13.04 7.22 -36.89
C VAL A 239 -11.98 8.00 -36.11
N ALA A 240 -10.79 8.16 -36.71
CA ALA A 240 -9.53 8.36 -35.99
C ALA A 240 -9.22 7.14 -35.12
N LYS A 241 -9.15 5.97 -35.77
CA LYS A 241 -8.94 4.65 -35.17
C LYS A 241 -7.60 4.52 -34.43
N CYS A 242 -7.44 3.39 -33.74
CA CYS A 242 -6.33 3.08 -32.85
C CYS A 242 -6.34 3.93 -31.57
N GLY A 243 -5.37 4.82 -31.36
CA GLY A 243 -5.30 5.70 -30.19
C GLY A 243 -3.91 6.27 -29.97
N ILE A 244 -3.64 6.81 -28.78
CA ILE A 244 -2.38 7.52 -28.47
C ILE A 244 -1.73 7.14 -27.12
N ASN A 245 -2.25 6.13 -26.41
CA ASN A 245 -1.72 5.79 -25.09
C ASN A 245 -0.32 5.15 -25.15
N LYS A 246 0.47 5.43 -24.10
CA LYS A 246 1.87 5.02 -23.90
C LYS A 246 2.05 4.23 -22.59
N GLU A 247 0.98 3.58 -22.12
CA GLU A 247 0.91 2.92 -20.80
C GLU A 247 1.89 1.76 -20.62
N THR A 248 2.22 1.03 -21.68
CA THR A 248 3.06 -0.18 -21.68
C THR A 248 3.97 -0.23 -22.93
N PRO A 249 5.09 -0.99 -22.89
CA PRO A 249 5.95 -1.21 -24.05
C PRO A 249 5.40 -2.25 -25.04
N THR A 250 4.20 -2.77 -24.82
CA THR A 250 3.57 -3.79 -25.66
C THR A 250 2.66 -3.15 -26.71
N GLU A 251 3.06 -3.22 -27.98
CA GLU A 251 2.33 -2.72 -29.17
C GLU A 251 0.83 -3.03 -29.17
N ARG A 252 0.44 -4.27 -28.83
CA ARG A 252 -0.97 -4.68 -28.75
C ARG A 252 -1.78 -3.96 -27.67
N LEU A 253 -1.13 -3.46 -26.61
CA LEU A 253 -1.76 -2.79 -25.46
C LEU A 253 -1.73 -1.26 -25.59
N SER A 254 -0.61 -0.71 -26.07
CA SER A 254 -0.38 0.72 -26.23
C SER A 254 -0.11 1.09 -27.68
N PRO A 255 -1.00 1.86 -28.34
CA PRO A 255 -0.78 2.37 -29.70
C PRO A 255 0.59 3.02 -29.90
N HIS A 256 1.06 3.77 -28.89
CA HIS A 256 2.32 4.51 -28.92
C HIS A 256 3.37 3.87 -27.97
N PHE A 257 3.39 2.53 -27.88
CA PHE A 257 4.33 1.76 -27.06
C PHE A 257 5.80 2.17 -27.20
N TYR A 258 6.21 2.60 -28.40
CA TYR A 258 7.58 3.08 -28.71
C TYR A 258 7.95 4.41 -28.03
N LEU A 259 7.01 5.06 -27.34
CA LEU A 259 7.23 6.25 -26.49
C LEU A 259 7.05 5.97 -24.99
N HIS A 260 6.84 4.71 -24.60
CA HIS A 260 6.60 4.31 -23.21
C HIS A 260 7.77 4.67 -22.27
N GLU A 261 9.02 4.54 -22.73
CA GLU A 261 10.21 4.88 -21.95
C GLU A 261 10.34 6.40 -21.74
N GLN A 262 10.10 7.19 -22.78
CA GLN A 262 10.12 8.65 -22.72
C GLN A 262 9.00 9.18 -21.82
N ALA A 263 7.80 8.59 -21.89
CA ALA A 263 6.69 8.90 -20.99
C ALA A 263 7.01 8.56 -19.52
N TYR A 264 7.66 7.42 -19.28
CA TYR A 264 8.11 7.00 -17.96
C TYR A 264 9.18 7.94 -17.38
N LEU A 265 10.17 8.33 -18.18
CA LEU A 265 11.21 9.29 -17.79
C LEU A 265 10.65 10.69 -17.51
N ALA A 266 9.73 11.19 -18.36
CA ALA A 266 9.04 12.45 -18.13
C ALA A 266 8.21 12.44 -16.83
N ALA A 267 7.54 11.33 -16.54
CA ALA A 267 6.77 11.16 -15.31
C ALA A 267 7.66 11.07 -14.05
N ILE A 268 8.88 10.51 -14.15
CA ILE A 268 9.89 10.56 -13.08
C ILE A 268 10.34 12.00 -12.86
N ALA A 269 10.74 12.71 -13.92
CA ALA A 269 11.19 14.09 -13.84
C ALA A 269 10.10 15.01 -13.25
N ALA A 270 8.85 14.84 -13.69
CA ALA A 270 7.69 15.56 -13.16
C ALA A 270 7.39 15.23 -11.69
N THR A 271 7.64 13.98 -11.26
CA THR A 271 7.53 13.59 -9.84
C THR A 271 8.63 14.27 -9.01
N THR A 272 9.88 14.28 -9.47
CA THR A 272 10.99 14.98 -8.82
C THR A 272 10.72 16.49 -8.70
N ASP A 273 10.25 17.11 -9.80
CA ASP A 273 9.86 18.52 -9.86
C ASP A 273 8.68 18.84 -8.91
N PHE A 274 7.63 18.00 -8.89
CA PHE A 274 6.49 18.14 -7.97
C PHE A 274 6.94 18.12 -6.50
N LEU A 275 7.95 17.31 -6.17
CA LEU A 275 8.46 17.22 -4.81
C LEU A 275 9.40 18.38 -4.44
N THR A 276 10.30 18.78 -5.34
CA THR A 276 11.50 19.57 -4.98
C THR A 276 11.84 20.78 -5.85
N MET A 277 11.06 21.13 -6.89
CA MET A 277 11.34 22.36 -7.66
C MET A 277 11.30 23.61 -6.75
N ASN A 278 12.34 24.45 -6.83
CA ASN A 278 12.62 25.54 -5.88
C ASN A 278 11.45 26.49 -5.59
N ASP A 279 10.60 26.74 -6.59
CA ASP A 279 9.53 27.73 -6.52
C ASP A 279 8.12 27.12 -6.43
N THR A 280 7.95 25.83 -6.75
CA THR A 280 6.64 25.19 -6.97
C THR A 280 6.50 23.77 -6.39
N GLY A 281 7.59 23.18 -5.90
CA GLY A 281 7.61 21.84 -5.30
C GLY A 281 7.09 21.84 -3.87
N ILE A 282 6.55 20.71 -3.40
CA ILE A 282 5.92 20.66 -2.06
C ILE A 282 6.92 20.91 -0.92
N LEU A 283 8.22 20.66 -1.11
CA LEU A 283 9.28 21.07 -0.17
C LEU A 283 9.23 22.58 0.11
N LYS A 284 9.02 23.40 -0.92
CA LYS A 284 8.90 24.87 -0.80
C LYS A 284 7.59 25.28 -0.13
N MET A 285 6.49 24.62 -0.50
CA MET A 285 5.13 24.92 -0.05
C MET A 285 4.88 24.53 1.43
N LEU A 286 5.35 23.35 1.84
CA LEU A 286 5.12 22.78 3.17
C LEU A 286 6.29 23.01 4.14
N GLY A 287 7.48 23.31 3.62
CA GLY A 287 8.71 23.48 4.38
C GLY A 287 9.43 22.16 4.72
N SER A 288 10.75 22.26 4.93
CA SER A 288 11.65 21.14 5.23
C SER A 288 11.12 20.21 6.32
N LYS A 289 10.74 20.74 7.48
CA LYS A 289 10.22 19.94 8.60
C LYS A 289 9.04 19.04 8.20
N THR A 290 8.08 19.54 7.41
CA THR A 290 6.95 18.71 6.97
C THR A 290 7.40 17.72 5.89
N PHE A 291 8.34 18.10 5.01
CA PHE A 291 8.96 17.20 4.04
C PHE A 291 9.71 16.02 4.72
N ASP A 292 10.48 16.29 5.78
CA ASP A 292 11.14 15.28 6.62
C ASP A 292 10.13 14.31 7.23
N GLU A 293 8.98 14.83 7.70
CA GLU A 293 7.91 14.03 8.26
C GLU A 293 7.18 13.20 7.18
N ILE A 294 6.93 13.76 5.99
CA ILE A 294 6.33 13.03 4.85
C ILE A 294 7.19 11.82 4.50
N PHE A 295 8.50 11.97 4.33
CA PHE A 295 9.36 10.87 3.87
C PHE A 295 10.12 10.13 4.99
N ASN A 296 9.88 10.47 6.27
CA ASN A 296 10.65 9.96 7.40
C ASN A 296 12.18 10.19 7.28
N ILE A 297 12.59 11.38 6.80
CA ILE A 297 14.01 11.79 6.73
C ILE A 297 14.50 12.17 8.13
N LYS A 298 14.85 11.14 8.89
CA LYS A 298 15.39 11.19 10.25
C LYS A 298 16.13 9.91 10.52
N THR A 299 17.07 9.95 11.45
CA THR A 299 17.84 8.78 11.92
C THR A 299 17.64 8.60 13.41
N ARG A 300 18.21 7.55 13.98
CA ARG A 300 18.31 7.40 15.44
C ARG A 300 19.25 8.41 16.10
N GLU A 301 20.10 9.11 15.32
CA GLU A 301 20.90 10.26 15.77
C GLU A 301 20.03 11.52 16.02
N ASP A 302 18.72 11.43 15.79
CA ASP A 302 17.71 12.46 16.09
C ASP A 302 16.85 12.19 17.34
N VAL A 303 16.91 10.99 17.96
CA VAL A 303 16.00 10.59 19.07
C VAL A 303 16.72 10.11 20.33
N SER A 304 16.11 10.36 21.49
CA SER A 304 16.60 9.93 22.81
C SER A 304 16.05 8.56 23.23
N LEU A 305 16.82 7.81 24.02
CA LEU A 305 16.31 6.68 24.81
C LEU A 305 16.21 7.07 26.29
N ALA A 306 14.99 7.25 26.80
CA ALA A 306 14.76 7.80 28.13
C ALA A 306 14.34 6.76 29.18
N PHE A 307 14.92 6.86 30.36
CA PHE A 307 14.60 6.07 31.55
C PHE A 307 14.27 7.00 32.72
N VAL A 308 13.16 6.73 33.42
CA VAL A 308 12.67 7.51 34.56
C VAL A 308 12.46 6.55 35.72
N ILE A 309 13.32 6.62 36.73
CA ILE A 309 13.46 5.59 37.76
C ILE A 309 13.12 6.16 39.13
N ASP A 310 12.13 5.57 39.77
CA ASP A 310 11.87 5.72 41.20
C ASP A 310 13.03 5.10 42.00
N PHE A 311 13.64 5.90 42.89
CA PHE A 311 14.77 5.45 43.72
C PHE A 311 14.52 5.57 45.23
N SER A 312 13.24 5.60 45.61
CA SER A 312 12.77 5.47 46.99
C SER A 312 13.31 4.23 47.72
N GLY A 313 13.17 4.22 49.04
CA GLY A 313 13.53 3.07 49.87
C GLY A 313 12.73 1.78 49.57
N SER A 314 11.51 1.89 49.05
CA SER A 314 10.64 0.74 48.72
C SER A 314 11.05 0.00 47.44
N MET A 315 11.64 0.73 46.47
CA MET A 315 12.21 0.21 45.23
C MET A 315 13.54 -0.55 45.41
N LYS A 316 14.07 -0.68 46.64
CA LYS A 316 15.41 -1.22 46.91
C LYS A 316 15.67 -2.62 46.34
N GLU A 317 14.64 -3.47 46.28
CA GLU A 317 14.76 -4.84 45.78
C GLU A 317 14.68 -4.88 44.24
N GLU A 318 13.77 -4.11 43.65
CA GLU A 318 13.60 -4.05 42.18
C GLU A 318 14.67 -3.25 41.46
N ILE A 319 15.21 -2.20 42.08
CA ILE A 319 16.13 -1.26 41.42
C ILE A 319 17.44 -1.92 40.99
N ALA A 320 17.83 -3.04 41.61
CA ALA A 320 18.95 -3.87 41.14
C ALA A 320 18.63 -4.54 39.78
N ALA A 321 17.44 -5.13 39.64
CA ALA A 321 16.97 -5.74 38.39
C ALA A 321 16.76 -4.68 37.30
N VAL A 322 16.14 -3.54 37.63
CA VAL A 322 15.96 -2.40 36.70
C VAL A 322 17.32 -1.94 36.15
N ARG A 323 18.32 -1.73 37.01
CA ARG A 323 19.68 -1.37 36.57
C ARG A 323 20.31 -2.42 35.66
N GLU A 324 20.24 -3.70 36.02
CA GLU A 324 20.83 -4.78 35.20
C GLU A 324 20.25 -4.75 33.78
N LYS A 325 18.92 -4.59 33.66
CA LYS A 325 18.22 -4.58 32.36
C LYS A 325 18.51 -3.32 31.55
N ILE A 326 18.53 -2.15 32.19
CA ILE A 326 18.90 -0.90 31.49
C ILE A 326 20.37 -0.95 31.05
N ILE A 327 21.30 -1.41 31.90
CA ILE A 327 22.72 -1.58 31.53
C ILE A 327 22.85 -2.56 30.36
N GLN A 328 22.15 -3.71 30.38
CA GLN A 328 22.15 -4.65 29.27
C GLN A 328 21.59 -4.03 27.99
N ARG A 329 20.51 -3.23 28.08
CA ARG A 329 19.93 -2.52 26.93
C ARG A 329 20.89 -1.49 26.33
N VAL A 330 21.51 -0.65 27.16
CA VAL A 330 22.47 0.36 26.73
C VAL A 330 23.71 -0.31 26.12
N THR A 331 24.26 -1.34 26.78
CA THR A 331 25.41 -2.12 26.26
C THR A 331 25.11 -2.77 24.91
N ALA A 332 23.87 -3.22 24.68
CA ALA A 332 23.44 -3.80 23.40
C ALA A 332 23.13 -2.77 22.30
N THR A 333 23.16 -1.46 22.61
CA THR A 333 23.01 -0.38 21.62
C THR A 333 24.33 0.28 21.23
N ILE A 334 25.32 0.33 22.13
CA ILE A 334 26.62 0.97 21.89
C ILE A 334 27.30 0.39 20.64
N GLY A 335 27.74 1.27 19.74
CA GLY A 335 28.46 0.92 18.50
C GLY A 335 27.63 0.14 17.49
N SER A 336 26.31 0.14 17.61
CA SER A 336 25.39 -0.58 16.72
C SER A 336 24.49 0.37 15.94
N ASN A 337 23.86 -0.13 14.88
CA ASN A 337 22.82 0.55 14.09
C ASN A 337 21.52 0.87 14.88
N ASN A 338 21.59 0.86 16.21
CA ASN A 338 20.50 1.06 17.16
C ASN A 338 20.90 1.97 18.35
N GLU A 339 22.11 2.53 18.36
CA GLU A 339 22.52 3.61 19.27
C GLU A 339 21.57 4.81 19.12
N PRO A 340 21.01 5.35 20.22
CA PRO A 340 20.25 6.59 20.21
C PRO A 340 21.18 7.81 20.22
N ALA A 341 20.62 8.95 19.84
CA ALA A 341 21.30 10.24 19.78
C ALA A 341 21.79 10.77 21.15
N ASP A 342 21.10 10.35 22.21
CA ASP A 342 21.52 10.40 23.60
C ASP A 342 20.67 9.43 24.44
N TYR A 343 21.17 9.16 25.63
CA TYR A 343 20.46 8.46 26.68
C TYR A 343 20.02 9.47 27.75
N VAL A 344 18.75 9.42 28.14
CA VAL A 344 18.19 10.29 29.17
C VAL A 344 17.92 9.44 30.42
N LEU A 345 18.37 9.92 31.59
CA LEU A 345 18.11 9.30 32.88
C LEU A 345 17.54 10.34 33.85
N SER A 346 16.28 10.18 34.23
CA SER A 346 15.68 10.90 35.36
C SER A 346 15.51 9.97 36.55
N LEU A 347 15.81 10.47 37.74
CA LEU A 347 15.65 9.80 39.02
C LEU A 347 14.65 10.62 39.86
N PHE A 348 13.68 9.97 40.50
CA PHE A 348 12.71 10.66 41.38
C PHE A 348 12.43 9.93 42.69
N SER A 349 12.14 10.70 43.75
CA SER A 349 11.57 10.24 45.03
C SER A 349 11.08 11.45 45.87
N ASP A 350 10.42 11.19 47.00
CA ASP A 350 10.08 12.19 48.02
C ASP A 350 11.24 12.45 49.01
N PRO A 351 11.61 13.73 49.29
CA PRO A 351 11.02 14.96 48.76
C PRO A 351 11.48 15.29 47.34
N VAL A 352 10.67 16.04 46.59
CA VAL A 352 10.91 16.46 45.19
C VAL A 352 12.28 17.13 44.93
N THR A 353 12.94 17.64 45.97
CA THR A 353 14.32 18.17 45.91
C THR A 353 15.39 17.10 45.63
N LEU A 354 15.03 15.81 45.76
CA LEU A 354 15.85 14.67 45.36
C LEU A 354 15.79 14.41 43.84
N ASN A 355 14.76 14.90 43.14
CA ASN A 355 14.55 14.65 41.70
C ASN A 355 15.68 15.25 40.85
N LYS A 356 16.31 14.41 40.02
CA LYS A 356 17.45 14.79 39.16
C LYS A 356 17.29 14.19 37.78
N ALA A 357 17.81 14.85 36.76
CA ALA A 357 17.82 14.32 35.41
C ALA A 357 19.15 14.61 34.70
N PHE A 358 19.54 13.69 33.84
CA PHE A 358 20.82 13.66 33.14
C PHE A 358 20.60 13.30 31.67
N VAL A 359 21.46 13.81 30.80
CA VAL A 359 21.55 13.45 29.38
C VAL A 359 23.00 13.04 29.12
N GLU A 360 23.22 11.87 28.54
CA GLU A 360 24.54 11.39 28.15
C GLU A 360 24.55 10.95 26.69
N ARG A 361 25.54 11.44 25.93
CA ARG A 361 25.76 10.99 24.54
C ARG A 361 26.59 9.70 24.47
N ASP A 362 27.33 9.38 25.53
CA ASP A 362 28.10 8.14 25.64
C ASP A 362 27.32 7.11 26.47
N GLY A 363 27.03 5.96 25.87
CA GLY A 363 26.39 4.83 26.55
C GLY A 363 27.22 4.29 27.73
N TYR A 364 28.55 4.40 27.72
CA TYR A 364 29.40 4.00 28.84
C TYR A 364 29.26 4.94 30.05
N GLU A 365 29.16 6.26 29.83
CA GLU A 365 28.88 7.22 30.91
C GLU A 365 27.45 7.05 31.44
N MET A 366 26.47 6.75 30.57
CA MET A 366 25.13 6.37 31.01
C MET A 366 25.15 5.09 31.89
N ILE A 367 25.86 4.04 31.47
CA ILE A 367 26.05 2.81 32.28
C ILE A 367 26.69 3.13 33.64
N LYS A 368 27.65 4.06 33.69
CA LYS A 368 28.29 4.55 34.92
C LYS A 368 27.30 5.31 35.81
N ARG A 369 26.43 6.17 35.28
CA ARG A 369 25.33 6.79 36.04
C ARG A 369 24.35 5.76 36.61
N ILE A 370 23.93 4.77 35.81
CA ILE A 370 22.97 3.73 36.23
C ILE A 370 23.55 2.87 37.37
N LYS A 371 24.84 2.52 37.29
CA LYS A 371 25.54 1.82 38.39
C LYS A 371 25.55 2.63 39.69
N ASN A 372 25.79 3.95 39.57
CA ASN A 372 25.94 4.87 40.70
C ASN A 372 24.62 5.34 41.34
N ILE A 373 23.45 4.85 40.91
CA ILE A 373 22.19 5.13 41.60
C ILE A 373 22.27 4.58 43.05
N THR A 374 21.82 5.33 44.04
CA THR A 374 21.74 4.88 45.45
C THR A 374 20.36 5.25 45.97
N VAL A 375 19.65 4.30 46.58
CA VAL A 375 18.28 4.57 47.08
C VAL A 375 18.30 5.61 48.19
N ALA A 376 17.38 6.58 48.11
CA ALA A 376 17.19 7.63 49.09
C ALA A 376 15.80 8.25 48.91
N GLY A 377 15.22 8.78 50.00
CA GLY A 377 13.84 9.24 50.01
C GLY A 377 12.83 8.10 50.23
N GLY A 378 11.54 8.44 50.07
CA GLY A 378 10.43 7.51 50.25
C GLY A 378 10.04 7.27 51.70
N TYR A 379 9.88 8.35 52.47
CA TYR A 379 9.35 8.29 53.85
C TYR A 379 7.84 8.07 53.89
N ASP A 380 7.10 8.54 52.88
CA ASP A 380 5.66 8.27 52.70
C ASP A 380 5.29 8.13 51.21
N CYS A 381 4.63 7.01 50.88
CA CYS A 381 4.00 6.78 49.58
C CYS A 381 2.68 7.59 49.56
N PRO A 382 2.41 8.49 48.60
CA PRO A 382 2.92 8.53 47.21
C PRO A 382 4.22 9.33 46.94
N GLU A 383 4.82 9.15 45.76
CA GLU A 383 6.11 9.73 45.32
C GLU A 383 5.96 10.83 44.24
N PHE A 384 6.96 11.69 44.04
CA PHE A 384 6.96 12.80 43.05
C PHE A 384 7.28 12.37 41.59
N ALA A 385 6.48 11.44 41.06
CA ALA A 385 6.68 10.85 39.74
C ALA A 385 6.43 11.81 38.57
N SER A 386 5.49 12.75 38.68
CA SER A 386 5.12 13.63 37.57
C SER A 386 6.23 14.64 37.26
N ASP A 387 6.92 15.15 38.27
CA ASP A 387 8.08 16.00 38.12
C ASP A 387 9.29 15.26 37.51
N GLY A 388 9.51 13.99 37.89
CA GLY A 388 10.52 13.14 37.24
C GLY A 388 10.23 12.94 35.74
N ILE A 389 8.98 12.69 35.38
CA ILE A 389 8.55 12.58 33.98
C ILE A 389 8.68 13.94 33.26
N ALA A 390 8.32 15.06 33.91
CA ALA A 390 8.43 16.40 33.32
C ALA A 390 9.88 16.74 32.93
N ARG A 391 10.84 16.44 33.82
CA ARG A 391 12.29 16.64 33.55
C ARG A 391 12.78 15.78 32.39
N ALA A 392 12.35 14.52 32.34
CA ALA A 392 12.70 13.64 31.25
C ALA A 392 12.10 14.10 29.90
N ILE A 393 10.85 14.59 29.89
CA ILE A 393 10.20 15.14 28.68
C ILE A 393 10.93 16.40 28.22
N SER A 394 11.29 17.32 29.13
CA SER A 394 11.89 18.60 28.74
C SER A 394 13.26 18.42 28.07
N ILE A 395 14.08 17.47 28.54
CA ILE A 395 15.43 17.21 27.98
C ILE A 395 15.49 16.16 26.87
N SER A 396 14.48 15.29 26.71
CA SER A 396 14.44 14.33 25.60
C SER A 396 14.21 15.03 24.25
N ARG A 397 14.82 14.49 23.19
CA ARG A 397 14.54 14.87 21.79
C ARG A 397 13.11 14.49 21.37
N ASN A 398 12.66 14.98 20.23
CA ASN A 398 11.32 14.66 19.71
C ASN A 398 11.28 13.24 19.12
N GLY A 399 10.13 12.56 19.16
CA GLY A 399 9.97 11.18 18.69
C GLY A 399 10.62 10.11 19.59
N SER A 400 11.20 10.52 20.72
CA SER A 400 11.85 9.63 21.70
C SER A 400 10.87 8.68 22.38
N THR A 401 11.39 7.67 23.08
CA THR A 401 10.57 6.79 23.94
C THR A 401 11.11 6.78 25.36
N MET A 402 10.18 6.70 26.31
CA MET A 402 10.42 6.85 27.72
C MET A 402 9.86 5.67 28.51
N PHE A 403 10.73 5.01 29.28
CA PHE A 403 10.33 4.02 30.25
C PHE A 403 10.29 4.62 31.65
N VAL A 404 9.20 4.36 32.39
CA VAL A 404 9.05 4.79 33.79
C VAL A 404 9.00 3.55 34.67
N PHE A 405 9.68 3.54 35.82
CA PHE A 405 9.69 2.40 36.76
C PHE A 405 9.40 2.90 38.17
N THR A 406 8.41 2.31 38.86
CA THR A 406 7.98 2.69 40.22
C THR A 406 7.18 1.59 40.91
N ASP A 407 7.21 1.53 42.24
CA ASP A 407 6.28 0.72 43.05
C ASP A 407 5.18 1.57 43.73
N ALA A 408 5.17 2.87 43.46
CA ALA A 408 4.39 3.87 44.17
C ALA A 408 3.37 4.62 43.27
N ASP A 409 2.50 5.37 43.94
CA ASP A 409 1.51 6.23 43.30
C ASP A 409 2.06 7.67 43.12
N ALA A 410 1.53 8.46 42.19
CA ALA A 410 2.02 9.81 41.89
C ALA A 410 1.42 10.91 42.79
N LYS A 411 2.21 11.45 43.72
CA LYS A 411 1.86 12.51 44.72
C LYS A 411 1.45 13.82 44.05
N ASP A 412 2.12 14.13 42.94
CA ASP A 412 1.94 15.30 42.07
C ASP A 412 1.06 15.01 40.84
N GLY A 413 0.35 13.88 40.82
CA GLY A 413 -0.43 13.37 39.67
C GLY A 413 -1.60 14.22 39.18
N HIS A 414 -1.77 15.45 39.69
CA HIS A 414 -2.62 16.48 39.09
C HIS A 414 -2.03 17.03 37.78
N ARG A 415 -0.70 17.00 37.61
CA ARG A 415 0.03 17.42 36.39
C ARG A 415 -0.16 16.48 35.19
N GLN A 416 -1.07 15.51 35.26
CA GLN A 416 -1.21 14.45 34.26
C GLN A 416 -1.52 14.99 32.85
N GLN A 417 -2.36 16.02 32.73
CA GLN A 417 -2.74 16.59 31.44
C GLN A 417 -1.62 17.46 30.84
N GLU A 418 -0.93 18.25 31.66
CA GLU A 418 0.30 18.97 31.31
C GLU A 418 1.34 18.03 30.68
N LEU A 419 1.65 16.92 31.39
CA LEU A 419 2.57 15.89 30.90
C LEU A 419 2.11 15.22 29.62
N ALA A 420 0.80 14.92 29.49
CA ALA A 420 0.26 14.30 28.28
C ALA A 420 0.41 15.23 27.07
N SER A 421 0.03 16.51 27.20
CA SER A 421 0.19 17.51 26.15
C SER A 421 1.66 17.74 25.78
N ALA A 422 2.56 17.84 26.77
CA ALA A 422 3.99 18.00 26.51
C ALA A 422 4.62 16.78 25.81
N ALA A 423 4.26 15.57 26.23
CA ALA A 423 4.71 14.34 25.59
C ALA A 423 4.17 14.20 24.16
N VAL A 424 2.88 14.46 23.92
CA VAL A 424 2.26 14.41 22.59
C VAL A 424 2.87 15.47 21.65
N ALA A 425 3.10 16.69 22.14
CA ALA A 425 3.75 17.76 21.36
C ALA A 425 5.18 17.38 20.92
N LYS A 426 5.94 16.68 21.78
CA LYS A 426 7.24 16.10 21.42
C LYS A 426 7.15 14.73 20.73
N ARG A 427 5.95 14.15 20.54
CA ARG A 427 5.72 12.78 20.05
C ARG A 427 6.46 11.69 20.86
N ILE A 428 6.57 11.88 22.18
CA ILE A 428 7.25 10.96 23.10
C ILE A 428 6.28 9.86 23.55
N ILE A 429 6.65 8.60 23.31
CA ILE A 429 5.89 7.44 23.78
C ILE A 429 6.28 7.12 25.22
N ILE A 430 5.31 7.07 26.15
CA ILE A 430 5.58 6.79 27.59
C ILE A 430 5.06 5.40 27.96
N SER A 431 5.95 4.53 28.43
CA SER A 431 5.63 3.14 28.85
C SER A 431 5.99 2.89 30.31
N PRO A 432 5.03 3.03 31.26
CA PRO A 432 5.26 2.81 32.69
C PRO A 432 5.23 1.33 33.09
N PHE A 433 6.19 0.91 33.90
CA PHE A 433 6.23 -0.33 34.66
C PHE A 433 5.88 -0.03 36.13
N ILE A 434 4.94 -0.80 36.68
CA ILE A 434 4.42 -0.59 38.04
C ILE A 434 4.45 -1.92 38.81
N THR A 435 5.19 -1.97 39.92
CA THR A 435 5.31 -3.16 40.80
C THR A 435 4.43 -3.16 42.05
N GLY A 436 3.84 -2.01 42.41
CA GLY A 436 3.11 -1.84 43.66
C GLY A 436 1.95 -0.84 43.60
N ASN A 437 1.50 -0.43 44.79
CA ASN A 437 0.59 0.70 45.03
C ASN A 437 0.72 1.14 46.51
N CYS A 438 0.30 2.36 46.85
CA CYS A 438 0.35 2.84 48.23
C CYS A 438 -0.78 2.25 49.09
N SER A 439 -0.73 0.95 49.45
CA SER A 439 -1.77 0.36 50.31
C SER A 439 -1.27 -0.58 51.42
N ARG A 440 -1.10 -0.03 52.65
CA ARG A 440 -1.51 -0.66 53.92
C ARG A 440 -1.40 0.25 55.15
N LYS A 441 -2.21 -0.06 56.17
CA LYS A 441 -2.16 0.42 57.58
C LYS A 441 -2.34 1.93 57.86
N ARG A 442 -3.57 2.42 57.66
CA ARG A 442 -4.29 3.05 58.78
C ARG A 442 -5.61 2.32 59.02
N ARG A 443 -5.87 1.94 60.28
CA ARG A 443 -7.24 1.73 60.77
C ARG A 443 -7.82 3.10 61.11
N ALA A 444 -9.14 3.17 61.20
CA ALA A 444 -9.98 4.34 61.49
C ALA A 444 -10.35 5.26 60.29
N ILE A 445 -11.68 5.35 60.11
CA ILE A 445 -12.48 6.46 59.59
C ILE A 445 -12.64 6.64 58.06
N GLN A 446 -13.90 6.43 57.66
CA GLN A 446 -14.68 6.92 56.51
C GLN A 446 -14.36 6.56 55.05
N TYR A 447 -15.46 6.37 54.33
CA TYR A 447 -15.55 6.19 52.89
C TYR A 447 -15.15 7.47 52.14
N VAL A 448 -13.94 7.51 51.61
CA VAL A 448 -13.58 8.39 50.49
C VAL A 448 -13.17 7.51 49.32
N LYS A 449 -13.56 7.87 48.10
CA LYS A 449 -13.36 7.07 46.88
C LYS A 449 -11.88 6.67 46.75
N ARG A 450 -11.62 5.38 46.45
CA ARG A 450 -10.31 4.90 45.97
C ARG A 450 -9.89 5.79 44.80
N LYS A 451 -8.88 6.65 45.01
CA LYS A 451 -8.33 7.51 43.97
C LYS A 451 -7.43 6.63 43.10
N ASP A 452 -8.01 6.03 42.08
CA ASP A 452 -7.39 4.94 41.31
C ASP A 452 -6.06 5.35 40.66
N THR A 453 -4.97 4.72 41.08
CA THR A 453 -3.60 5.09 40.71
C THR A 453 -3.12 4.34 39.48
N ALA A 454 -3.82 3.27 39.10
CA ALA A 454 -3.82 2.80 37.72
C ALA A 454 -4.14 3.94 36.75
N SER A 455 -5.08 4.82 37.09
CA SER A 455 -5.62 5.83 36.18
C SER A 455 -4.63 6.94 35.77
N PHE A 456 -3.62 7.29 36.57
CA PHE A 456 -2.62 8.31 36.21
C PHE A 456 -1.73 7.83 35.05
N PHE A 457 -0.95 6.78 35.30
CA PHE A 457 -0.03 6.19 34.33
C PHE A 457 -0.77 5.64 33.10
N GLN A 458 -1.99 5.11 33.29
CA GLN A 458 -2.79 4.56 32.18
C GLN A 458 -3.40 5.64 31.29
N ARG A 459 -3.67 6.85 31.80
CA ARG A 459 -4.01 8.01 30.95
C ARG A 459 -2.79 8.54 30.19
N LEU A 460 -1.61 8.63 30.81
CA LEU A 460 -0.37 9.03 30.13
C LEU A 460 0.02 8.07 29.01
N ALA A 461 0.06 6.77 29.30
CA ALA A 461 0.35 5.74 28.31
C ALA A 461 -0.65 5.79 27.15
N LYS A 462 -1.97 5.82 27.43
CA LYS A 462 -3.00 5.93 26.39
C LYS A 462 -2.86 7.19 25.53
N ALA A 463 -2.58 8.34 26.13
CA ALA A 463 -2.42 9.60 25.40
C ALA A 463 -1.18 9.63 24.49
N THR A 464 -0.14 8.88 24.84
CA THR A 464 1.16 8.84 24.12
C THR A 464 1.35 7.60 23.24
N GLY A 465 0.32 6.77 23.08
CA GLY A 465 0.40 5.49 22.35
C GLY A 465 1.20 4.39 23.05
N GLY A 466 1.68 4.63 24.27
CA GLY A 466 2.43 3.67 25.08
C GLY A 466 1.52 2.72 25.87
N LYS A 467 2.14 1.84 26.66
CA LYS A 467 1.44 0.82 27.46
C LYS A 467 1.91 0.80 28.91
N VAL A 468 0.98 0.57 29.83
CA VAL A 468 1.31 0.29 31.24
C VAL A 468 1.52 -1.21 31.44
N TYR A 469 2.62 -1.56 32.10
CA TYR A 469 3.01 -2.91 32.45
C TYR A 469 2.92 -3.08 33.97
N ARG A 470 1.85 -3.75 34.44
CA ARG A 470 1.72 -4.13 35.84
C ARG A 470 2.38 -5.48 36.06
N THR A 471 3.17 -5.58 37.11
CA THR A 471 3.91 -6.79 37.52
C THR A 471 4.06 -6.77 39.04
N THR A 472 4.73 -7.77 39.61
CA THR A 472 5.03 -7.80 41.06
C THR A 472 6.52 -7.53 41.29
N LYS A 473 6.93 -7.31 42.54
CA LYS A 473 8.36 -7.13 42.89
C LYS A 473 9.22 -8.31 42.41
N GLU A 474 8.66 -9.52 42.42
CA GLU A 474 9.30 -10.77 42.03
C GLU A 474 9.26 -10.99 40.50
N GLU A 475 8.15 -10.67 39.84
CA GLU A 475 8.00 -10.85 38.38
C GLU A 475 8.66 -9.72 37.55
N ILE A 476 9.07 -8.59 38.17
CA ILE A 476 9.58 -7.43 37.42
C ILE A 476 10.73 -7.79 36.47
N SER A 477 11.69 -8.62 36.88
CA SER A 477 12.80 -9.03 36.02
C SER A 477 12.32 -9.79 34.77
N ALA A 478 11.33 -10.67 34.92
CA ALA A 478 10.73 -11.41 33.80
C ALA A 478 9.97 -10.49 32.85
N VAL A 479 9.19 -9.54 33.38
CA VAL A 479 8.45 -8.56 32.57
C VAL A 479 9.39 -7.55 31.90
N LEU A 480 10.50 -7.16 32.53
CA LEU A 480 11.55 -6.34 31.91
C LEU A 480 12.26 -7.08 30.77
N ASN A 481 12.62 -8.36 30.96
CA ASN A 481 13.19 -9.20 29.90
C ASN A 481 12.22 -9.33 28.71
N ASP A 482 10.92 -9.53 28.95
CA ASP A 482 9.95 -9.66 27.87
C ASP A 482 9.67 -8.33 27.16
N VAL A 483 9.52 -7.24 27.92
CA VAL A 483 9.04 -5.96 27.38
C VAL A 483 10.17 -5.10 26.83
N ILE A 484 11.31 -4.93 27.52
CA ILE A 484 12.37 -4.05 26.99
C ILE A 484 12.99 -4.65 25.73
N GLU A 485 13.09 -5.99 25.63
CA GLU A 485 13.50 -6.68 24.40
C GLU A 485 12.47 -6.56 23.27
N LYS A 486 11.15 -6.56 23.56
CA LYS A 486 10.08 -6.46 22.54
C LYS A 486 9.66 -5.04 22.19
N THR A 487 9.90 -4.05 23.04
CA THR A 487 9.59 -2.62 22.81
C THR A 487 10.78 -1.89 22.19
N PHE A 488 12.03 -2.34 22.45
CA PHE A 488 13.20 -1.97 21.62
C PHE A 488 13.82 -3.20 20.96
N PRO A 489 13.10 -3.92 20.09
CA PRO A 489 13.66 -5.05 19.39
C PRO A 489 14.65 -4.53 18.34
N VAL A 490 15.92 -4.87 18.50
CA VAL A 490 16.91 -4.70 17.42
C VAL A 490 16.51 -5.68 16.32
N GLY A 491 15.67 -5.26 15.39
CA GLY A 491 15.24 -6.12 14.30
C GLY A 491 14.46 -7.37 14.72
N GLY A 492 13.49 -7.23 15.64
CA GLY A 492 12.74 -8.40 16.14
C GLY A 492 11.95 -9.10 15.03
N VAL A 493 12.26 -10.37 14.77
CA VAL A 493 11.59 -11.22 13.79
C VAL A 493 11.21 -12.58 14.37
N ILE A 494 10.21 -13.23 13.78
CA ILE A 494 9.92 -14.65 14.01
C ILE A 494 10.63 -15.43 12.90
N VAL A 495 11.45 -16.41 13.26
CA VAL A 495 12.06 -17.37 12.33
C VAL A 495 11.02 -18.45 12.03
N ASP A 496 10.51 -19.13 13.06
CA ASP A 496 9.40 -20.09 12.94
C ASP A 496 8.62 -20.23 14.25
N ALA A 497 7.37 -20.69 14.18
CA ALA A 497 6.54 -20.99 15.35
C ALA A 497 5.54 -22.12 15.02
N PHE A 498 5.56 -23.19 15.83
CA PHE A 498 4.81 -24.43 15.60
C PHE A 498 4.56 -25.20 16.92
N ASN A 499 3.63 -26.15 16.90
CA ASN A 499 3.36 -27.06 18.01
C ASN A 499 4.07 -28.40 17.79
N TRP A 500 4.98 -28.75 18.70
CA TRP A 500 5.75 -29.98 18.64
C TRP A 500 4.96 -31.12 19.32
N SER A 501 4.27 -31.95 18.53
CA SER A 501 3.39 -33.01 19.02
C SER A 501 4.15 -34.29 19.40
N ARG A 502 3.52 -35.20 20.16
CA ARG A 502 4.11 -36.51 20.49
C ARG A 502 4.34 -37.42 19.27
N THR A 503 3.67 -37.15 18.15
CA THR A 503 3.83 -37.90 16.88
C THR A 503 4.79 -37.22 15.89
N SER A 504 5.18 -35.97 16.13
CA SER A 504 6.25 -35.30 15.38
C SER A 504 7.62 -35.97 15.60
N SER A 505 8.51 -35.85 14.61
CA SER A 505 9.93 -36.17 14.73
C SER A 505 10.55 -35.63 16.02
N ASN A 506 11.38 -36.42 16.70
CA ASN A 506 12.15 -35.99 17.88
C ASN A 506 13.31 -35.03 17.56
N LYS A 507 13.53 -34.70 16.28
CA LYS A 507 14.48 -33.70 15.79
C LYS A 507 13.78 -32.73 14.83
N VAL A 508 13.90 -31.44 15.08
CA VAL A 508 13.46 -30.36 14.18
C VAL A 508 14.68 -29.54 13.74
N MET A 509 14.71 -29.16 12.47
CA MET A 509 15.74 -28.29 11.88
C MET A 509 15.16 -26.90 11.64
N PHE A 510 15.97 -25.85 11.80
CA PHE A 510 15.62 -24.49 11.39
C PHE A 510 16.86 -23.74 10.92
N ALA A 511 16.68 -22.80 10.00
CA ALA A 511 17.76 -21.99 9.46
C ALA A 511 18.07 -20.78 10.36
N VAL A 512 19.36 -20.41 10.44
CA VAL A 512 19.84 -19.17 11.06
C VAL A 512 20.77 -18.50 10.05
N ASP A 513 20.32 -17.40 9.47
CA ASP A 513 21.04 -16.64 8.45
C ASP A 513 22.07 -15.66 9.02
N SER A 514 22.93 -15.12 8.15
CA SER A 514 24.03 -14.23 8.52
C SER A 514 23.59 -12.89 9.14
N SER A 515 22.33 -12.49 9.01
CA SER A 515 21.82 -11.25 9.59
C SER A 515 21.36 -11.36 11.04
N ILE A 516 21.31 -12.58 11.61
CA ILE A 516 20.83 -12.82 12.98
C ILE A 516 21.92 -12.50 14.01
N THR A 517 21.73 -11.42 14.77
CA THR A 517 22.63 -11.00 15.85
C THR A 517 22.31 -11.66 17.19
N VAL A 518 21.05 -12.03 17.43
CA VAL A 518 20.59 -12.78 18.61
C VAL A 518 19.53 -13.79 18.20
N LEU A 519 19.68 -15.04 18.61
CA LEU A 519 18.66 -16.09 18.51
C LEU A 519 18.00 -16.29 19.89
N LYS A 520 16.68 -16.54 19.91
CA LYS A 520 15.89 -16.83 21.12
C LYS A 520 14.85 -17.90 20.80
N ILE A 521 15.01 -19.09 21.39
CA ILE A 521 14.15 -20.26 21.23
C ILE A 521 13.37 -20.45 22.54
N ALA A 522 12.06 -20.32 22.49
CA ALA A 522 11.16 -20.64 23.60
C ALA A 522 10.46 -21.98 23.32
N VAL A 523 10.43 -22.86 24.32
CA VAL A 523 9.84 -24.20 24.24
C VAL A 523 8.93 -24.38 25.46
N CYS A 524 7.62 -24.36 25.26
CA CYS A 524 6.71 -24.68 26.36
C CYS A 524 6.75 -26.16 26.69
N CYS A 525 6.55 -26.43 27.98
CA CYS A 525 5.98 -27.66 28.47
C CYS A 525 6.89 -28.91 28.33
N PRO A 526 8.25 -28.87 28.30
CA PRO A 526 9.07 -30.07 28.10
C PRO A 526 9.22 -30.96 29.35
N GLY A 527 8.42 -30.73 30.39
CA GLY A 527 8.45 -31.43 31.69
C GLY A 527 9.62 -31.02 32.59
N ALA A 528 10.82 -30.84 32.04
CA ALA A 528 12.03 -30.45 32.76
C ALA A 528 12.93 -29.53 31.93
N ASP A 529 13.82 -28.80 32.63
CA ASP A 529 14.89 -27.94 32.10
C ASP A 529 15.76 -28.59 30.99
N SER A 530 15.87 -29.91 31.07
CA SER A 530 16.77 -30.76 30.30
C SER A 530 16.04 -31.64 29.28
N GLY A 531 14.71 -31.50 29.13
CA GLY A 531 13.87 -32.25 28.17
C GLY A 531 14.07 -31.89 26.69
N VAL A 532 14.90 -30.87 26.40
CA VAL A 532 15.28 -30.46 25.04
C VAL A 532 16.74 -30.02 24.98
N ASP A 533 17.44 -30.41 23.92
CA ASP A 533 18.82 -30.04 23.59
C ASP A 533 18.89 -29.30 22.25
N LEU A 534 19.89 -28.42 22.13
CA LEU A 534 20.18 -27.63 20.92
C LEU A 534 21.54 -28.04 20.36
N PHE A 535 21.65 -28.09 19.03
CA PHE A 535 22.88 -28.42 18.32
C PHE A 535 23.17 -27.39 17.22
N TYR A 536 24.43 -26.99 17.10
CA TYR A 536 24.97 -26.09 16.08
C TYR A 536 24.93 -26.72 14.66
N PRO A 537 25.10 -25.92 13.59
CA PRO A 537 25.14 -26.42 12.21
C PRO A 537 26.22 -27.48 11.94
N ASN A 538 27.34 -27.46 12.70
CA ASN A 538 28.40 -28.47 12.64
C ASN A 538 28.07 -29.77 13.42
N GLY A 539 26.85 -29.92 13.95
CA GLY A 539 26.41 -31.08 14.73
C GLY A 539 26.87 -31.10 16.19
N THR A 540 27.64 -30.12 16.68
CA THR A 540 28.04 -30.07 18.09
C THR A 540 26.87 -29.65 19.00
N ARG A 541 26.76 -30.26 20.18
CA ARG A 541 25.71 -29.98 21.18
C ARG A 541 26.06 -28.73 21.98
N GLU A 542 25.14 -27.77 22.05
CA GLU A 542 25.35 -26.58 22.86
C GLU A 542 25.22 -26.89 24.36
N THR A 543 26.11 -26.30 25.15
CA THR A 543 26.28 -26.58 26.59
C THR A 543 25.76 -25.47 27.50
N PHE A 544 25.55 -24.25 26.99
CA PHE A 544 25.15 -23.06 27.75
C PHE A 544 26.11 -22.66 28.88
N ALA A 545 27.37 -23.07 28.78
CA ALA A 545 28.45 -22.73 29.72
C ALA A 545 29.15 -21.39 29.40
N SER A 546 28.83 -20.75 28.27
CA SER A 546 29.46 -19.50 27.85
C SER A 546 28.73 -18.26 28.40
N ARG A 547 29.34 -17.07 28.31
CA ARG A 547 28.64 -15.80 28.62
C ARG A 547 27.73 -15.30 27.49
N ILE A 548 27.88 -15.85 26.27
CA ILE A 548 27.13 -15.45 25.07
C ILE A 548 25.94 -16.38 24.77
N SER A 549 25.83 -17.50 25.47
CA SER A 549 24.70 -18.42 25.41
C SER A 549 24.05 -18.56 26.78
N ARG A 550 22.72 -18.68 26.83
CA ARG A 550 21.96 -18.85 28.08
C ARG A 550 20.82 -19.85 27.89
N LYS A 551 20.60 -20.70 28.89
CA LYS A 551 19.39 -21.52 29.02
C LYS A 551 18.73 -21.23 30.36
N LEU A 552 17.42 -21.02 30.34
CA LEU A 552 16.59 -20.77 31.51
C LEU A 552 15.41 -21.73 31.49
N PHE A 553 15.00 -22.20 32.67
CA PHE A 553 13.74 -22.93 32.86
C PHE A 553 12.83 -22.06 33.74
N THR A 554 11.62 -21.76 33.27
CA THR A 554 10.69 -20.90 33.99
C THR A 554 9.78 -21.69 34.94
N THR A 555 9.22 -21.00 35.93
CA THR A 555 8.19 -21.55 36.84
C THR A 555 6.90 -21.99 36.12
N ARG A 556 6.73 -21.65 34.84
CA ARG A 556 5.61 -22.08 33.98
C ARG A 556 5.97 -23.30 33.12
N HIS A 557 7.05 -24.01 33.44
CA HIS A 557 7.61 -25.15 32.70
C HIS A 557 7.99 -24.78 31.25
N GLU A 558 8.62 -23.63 31.03
CA GLU A 558 9.12 -23.22 29.70
C GLU A 558 10.65 -23.26 29.69
N VAL A 559 11.25 -23.86 28.66
CA VAL A 559 12.70 -23.74 28.39
C VAL A 559 12.92 -22.59 27.42
N ILE A 560 13.65 -21.57 27.85
CA ILE A 560 14.09 -20.46 27.01
C ILE A 560 15.60 -20.58 26.80
N MET A 561 16.02 -20.67 25.54
CA MET A 561 17.42 -20.67 25.12
C MET A 561 17.72 -19.42 24.31
N SER A 562 18.87 -18.80 24.51
CA SER A 562 19.33 -17.67 23.70
C SER A 562 20.81 -17.76 23.37
N LEU A 563 21.16 -17.38 22.13
CA LEU A 563 22.53 -17.28 21.63
C LEU A 563 22.78 -15.86 21.10
N GLN A 564 23.84 -15.21 21.57
CA GLN A 564 24.35 -13.94 21.04
C GLN A 564 25.40 -14.22 19.97
N ARG A 565 25.25 -13.63 18.78
CA ARG A 565 26.06 -13.89 17.57
C ARG A 565 26.16 -15.40 17.25
N PRO A 566 25.02 -16.07 16.96
CA PRO A 566 25.01 -17.47 16.53
C PRO A 566 25.83 -17.67 15.25
N THR A 567 26.36 -18.88 15.05
CA THR A 567 27.04 -19.24 13.79
C THR A 567 26.01 -19.56 12.71
N PRO A 568 26.03 -18.91 11.53
CA PRO A 568 25.03 -19.15 10.50
C PRO A 568 24.97 -20.61 10.01
N GLY A 569 23.79 -21.06 9.60
CA GLY A 569 23.49 -22.40 9.10
C GLY A 569 22.26 -23.06 9.74
N ARG A 570 22.03 -24.34 9.44
CA ARG A 570 20.89 -25.11 9.98
C ARG A 570 21.16 -25.65 11.40
N TYR A 571 20.56 -25.04 12.41
CA TYR A 571 20.53 -25.57 13.77
C TYR A 571 19.56 -26.76 13.89
N SER A 572 19.76 -27.62 14.89
CA SER A 572 18.80 -28.67 15.23
C SER A 572 18.38 -28.63 16.69
N LEU A 573 17.07 -28.70 16.93
CA LEU A 573 16.44 -28.84 18.23
C LEU A 573 16.00 -30.30 18.41
N GLN A 574 16.36 -30.95 19.51
CA GLN A 574 16.09 -32.38 19.73
C GLN A 574 15.49 -32.64 21.11
N ARG A 575 14.45 -33.49 21.18
CA ARG A 575 13.96 -34.04 22.45
C ARG A 575 14.96 -35.05 23.00
N LYS A 576 15.10 -35.13 24.32
CA LYS A 576 15.74 -36.31 24.93
C LYS A 576 14.81 -37.51 24.84
N SER A 577 15.36 -38.70 24.58
CA SER A 577 14.63 -39.93 24.28
C SER A 577 13.69 -40.43 25.38
N SER A 578 13.85 -39.96 26.63
CA SER A 578 12.95 -40.25 27.75
C SER A 578 11.74 -39.30 27.86
N SER A 579 11.65 -38.26 27.02
CA SER A 579 10.77 -37.11 27.27
C SER A 579 9.62 -37.00 26.23
N ASN A 580 8.56 -37.80 26.43
CA ASN A 580 7.36 -37.83 25.58
C ASN A 580 6.38 -36.66 25.85
N TRP A 581 6.89 -35.43 25.80
CA TRP A 581 6.11 -34.20 25.99
C TRP A 581 5.55 -33.64 24.66
N SER A 582 4.64 -32.68 24.78
CA SER A 582 4.10 -31.91 23.65
C SER A 582 3.86 -30.48 24.07
N GLY A 583 4.24 -29.51 23.24
CA GLY A 583 4.16 -28.09 23.57
C GLY A 583 4.53 -27.21 22.37
N SER A 584 4.30 -25.91 22.50
CA SER A 584 4.67 -24.92 21.49
C SER A 584 6.19 -24.67 21.46
N VAL A 585 6.72 -24.45 20.26
CA VAL A 585 8.06 -23.97 20.00
C VAL A 585 7.95 -22.64 19.25
N ASN A 586 8.63 -21.62 19.74
CA ASN A 586 8.67 -20.30 19.13
C ASN A 586 10.13 -19.85 18.97
N ILE A 587 10.56 -19.66 17.73
CA ILE A 587 11.92 -19.31 17.35
C ILE A 587 11.90 -17.87 16.87
N THR A 588 12.52 -16.99 17.66
CA THR A 588 12.58 -15.54 17.40
C THR A 588 14.03 -15.09 17.31
N ALA A 589 14.27 -13.99 16.61
CA ALA A 589 15.60 -13.46 16.40
C ALA A 589 15.64 -11.93 16.38
N GLN A 590 16.84 -11.38 16.58
CA GLN A 590 17.21 -10.02 16.25
C GLN A 590 17.94 -10.04 14.90
N SER A 591 17.36 -9.39 13.89
CA SER A 591 17.83 -9.39 12.50
C SER A 591 17.36 -8.13 11.77
N LEU A 592 18.26 -7.50 11.00
CA LEU A 592 17.88 -6.37 10.15
C LEU A 592 17.06 -6.79 8.92
N VAL A 593 17.10 -8.08 8.56
CA VAL A 593 16.28 -8.69 7.48
C VAL A 593 14.85 -8.92 7.98
N LYS A 594 13.99 -7.93 7.71
CA LYS A 594 12.56 -7.93 8.05
C LYS A 594 11.72 -8.19 6.82
N GLN A 595 10.58 -8.84 7.01
CA GLN A 595 9.55 -8.98 5.96
C GLN A 595 8.28 -8.20 6.32
N GLU A 596 7.55 -7.74 5.30
CA GLU A 596 6.21 -7.18 5.44
C GLU A 596 5.32 -7.63 4.27
N THR A 597 4.17 -8.23 4.61
CA THR A 597 3.21 -8.76 3.63
C THR A 597 2.11 -7.75 3.31
N GLU A 598 1.78 -7.61 2.03
CA GLU A 598 0.51 -7.08 1.53
C GLU A 598 -0.31 -8.21 0.89
N ILE A 599 -1.64 -8.19 1.09
CA ILE A 599 -2.59 -8.99 0.31
C ILE A 599 -3.22 -8.06 -0.70
N LEU A 600 -3.13 -8.37 -1.99
CA LEU A 600 -3.66 -7.58 -3.09
C LEU A 600 -4.86 -8.27 -3.73
N GLU A 601 -5.90 -7.50 -4.07
CA GLU A 601 -7.03 -8.00 -4.85
C GLU A 601 -6.62 -8.21 -6.31
N ASN A 602 -6.99 -9.35 -6.91
CA ASN A 602 -6.62 -9.71 -8.28
C ASN A 602 -7.47 -8.94 -9.32
N THR A 603 -7.30 -7.61 -9.36
CA THR A 603 -7.82 -6.69 -10.38
C THR A 603 -6.65 -6.12 -11.20
N GLY A 604 -6.91 -5.42 -12.31
CA GLY A 604 -5.85 -4.86 -13.17
C GLY A 604 -4.92 -3.85 -12.46
N ALA A 605 -5.40 -3.22 -11.38
CA ALA A 605 -4.65 -2.25 -10.59
C ALA A 605 -4.04 -2.83 -9.30
N LEU A 606 -4.28 -4.10 -8.97
CA LEU A 606 -3.73 -4.79 -7.77
C LEU A 606 -3.78 -3.99 -6.45
N PRO A 607 -4.94 -3.45 -6.01
CA PRO A 607 -5.05 -2.70 -4.76
C PRO A 607 -4.86 -3.60 -3.53
N THR A 608 -4.24 -3.06 -2.48
CA THR A 608 -4.20 -3.74 -1.18
C THR A 608 -5.61 -3.93 -0.64
N LEU A 609 -5.90 -5.16 -0.23
CA LEU A 609 -7.17 -5.60 0.32
C LEU A 609 -7.59 -4.74 1.52
N LYS A 610 -8.73 -4.06 1.37
CA LYS A 610 -9.34 -3.22 2.41
C LYS A 610 -10.12 -4.09 3.41
N GLY A 611 -9.44 -4.95 4.18
CA GLY A 611 -10.06 -5.76 5.25
C GLY A 611 -9.50 -7.18 5.40
N SER A 612 -10.37 -8.10 5.84
CA SER A 612 -10.11 -9.55 5.98
C SER A 612 -10.24 -10.27 4.63
N PRO A 613 -9.40 -11.27 4.31
CA PRO A 613 -9.48 -12.03 3.05
C PRO A 613 -10.72 -12.94 3.02
N ILE A 614 -11.32 -13.06 1.84
CA ILE A 614 -12.52 -13.88 1.63
C ILE A 614 -12.12 -15.33 1.39
N ALA A 615 -12.67 -16.27 2.16
CA ALA A 615 -12.40 -17.69 2.00
C ALA A 615 -12.75 -18.19 0.58
N GLY A 616 -11.92 -19.07 0.02
CA GLY A 616 -12.05 -19.55 -1.37
C GLY A 616 -11.68 -18.55 -2.46
N THR A 617 -11.39 -17.28 -2.13
CA THR A 617 -11.00 -16.25 -3.10
C THR A 617 -9.48 -16.27 -3.33
N ASN A 618 -9.07 -16.10 -4.59
CA ASN A 618 -7.68 -15.91 -4.99
C ASN A 618 -7.20 -14.48 -4.70
N TYR A 619 -6.09 -14.35 -3.99
CA TYR A 619 -5.37 -13.09 -3.81
C TYR A 619 -3.89 -13.24 -4.15
N THR A 620 -3.26 -12.13 -4.55
CA THR A 620 -1.82 -12.04 -4.73
C THR A 620 -1.19 -11.56 -3.42
N PHE A 621 -0.26 -12.33 -2.89
CA PHE A 621 0.49 -12.01 -1.69
C PHE A 621 1.84 -11.44 -2.10
N TYR A 622 2.07 -10.16 -1.81
CA TYR A 622 3.38 -9.54 -1.94
C TYR A 622 4.08 -9.58 -0.59
N VAL A 623 5.34 -10.02 -0.57
CA VAL A 623 6.22 -9.93 0.58
C VAL A 623 7.40 -9.05 0.20
N ASN A 624 7.53 -7.90 0.87
CA ASN A 624 8.68 -7.02 0.75
C ASN A 624 9.70 -7.45 1.81
N ILE A 625 10.96 -7.62 1.42
CA ILE A 625 12.06 -8.02 2.30
C ILE A 625 13.07 -6.88 2.34
N TYR A 626 13.15 -6.26 3.52
CA TYR A 626 14.02 -5.15 3.80
C TYR A 626 15.42 -5.66 4.21
N ASN A 627 16.47 -4.97 3.75
CA ASN A 627 17.88 -5.27 4.06
C ASN A 627 18.39 -6.69 3.71
N LEU A 628 17.73 -7.43 2.82
CA LEU A 628 18.17 -8.79 2.43
C LEU A 628 19.52 -8.79 1.67
N GLY A 629 19.78 -7.71 0.92
CA GLY A 629 20.89 -7.63 -0.05
C GLY A 629 20.46 -8.05 -1.46
N GLU A 630 21.17 -7.55 -2.47
CA GLU A 630 20.82 -7.72 -3.90
C GLU A 630 20.95 -9.18 -4.37
N ASN A 631 21.89 -9.94 -3.81
CA ASN A 631 22.08 -11.37 -4.12
C ASN A 631 21.13 -12.28 -3.32
N GLY A 632 20.33 -11.71 -2.42
CA GLY A 632 19.39 -12.49 -1.61
C GLY A 632 18.17 -12.93 -2.42
N THR A 633 17.68 -14.14 -2.16
CA THR A 633 16.52 -14.70 -2.87
C THR A 633 15.31 -14.92 -1.97
N CYS A 634 14.14 -15.00 -2.59
CA CYS A 634 12.96 -15.63 -2.00
C CYS A 634 12.42 -16.71 -2.92
N ASN A 635 12.37 -17.92 -2.39
CA ASN A 635 12.13 -19.13 -3.17
C ASN A 635 10.71 -19.67 -2.97
N ASP A 636 10.23 -19.67 -1.73
CA ASP A 636 8.95 -20.27 -1.35
C ASP A 636 8.17 -19.37 -0.39
N LEU A 637 6.87 -19.23 -0.63
CA LEU A 637 5.90 -18.72 0.34
C LEU A 637 4.96 -19.85 0.75
N ILE A 638 4.74 -19.99 2.06
CA ILE A 638 4.04 -21.11 2.68
C ILE A 638 2.90 -20.56 3.54
N LEU A 639 1.68 -21.05 3.33
CA LEU A 639 0.57 -20.86 4.28
C LEU A 639 0.69 -21.94 5.36
N THR A 640 0.75 -21.56 6.64
CA THR A 640 0.68 -22.52 7.76
C THR A 640 -0.58 -22.32 8.58
N ASP A 641 -1.12 -23.38 9.18
CA ASP A 641 -2.14 -23.24 10.22
C ASP A 641 -1.59 -22.66 11.54
N MET A 642 -2.47 -22.53 12.54
CA MET A 642 -2.13 -22.06 13.88
C MET A 642 -1.34 -23.07 14.73
N LEU A 643 -1.13 -24.30 14.23
CA LEU A 643 -0.27 -25.32 14.83
C LEU A 643 1.11 -25.36 14.14
N GLY A 644 1.31 -24.65 13.04
CA GLY A 644 2.53 -24.64 12.23
C GLY A 644 2.58 -25.72 11.15
N ASN A 645 1.49 -26.45 10.89
CA ASN A 645 1.42 -27.38 9.76
C ASN A 645 1.31 -26.60 8.43
N GLU A 646 1.97 -27.07 7.39
CA GLU A 646 1.87 -26.47 6.05
C GLU A 646 0.51 -26.82 5.40
N LEU A 647 -0.16 -25.81 4.86
CA LEU A 647 -1.44 -25.91 4.15
C LEU A 647 -1.23 -25.83 2.64
N PHE A 648 -0.41 -24.88 2.22
CA PHE A 648 -0.02 -24.65 0.82
C PHE A 648 1.42 -24.14 0.80
N ASN A 649 2.18 -24.53 -0.23
CA ASN A 649 3.51 -24.03 -0.53
C ASN A 649 3.55 -23.68 -2.03
N VAL A 650 4.00 -22.47 -2.36
CA VAL A 650 4.06 -21.93 -3.72
C VAL A 650 5.41 -21.24 -3.91
N HIS A 651 6.12 -21.62 -4.99
CA HIS A 651 7.35 -20.94 -5.38
C HIS A 651 7.06 -19.47 -5.73
N THR A 652 7.83 -18.54 -5.17
CA THR A 652 7.63 -17.10 -5.37
C THR A 652 8.26 -16.60 -6.66
N ILE A 653 7.57 -15.68 -7.33
CA ILE A 653 8.18 -14.83 -8.36
C ILE A 653 8.88 -13.69 -7.63
N GLN A 654 10.21 -13.67 -7.67
CA GLN A 654 11.00 -12.55 -7.16
C GLN A 654 11.02 -11.40 -8.17
N THR A 655 10.86 -10.17 -7.67
CA THR A 655 11.08 -8.93 -8.40
C THR A 655 12.01 -8.05 -7.57
N THR A 656 13.10 -7.57 -8.17
CA THR A 656 14.00 -6.59 -7.57
C THR A 656 13.41 -5.21 -7.75
N ASN A 657 12.85 -4.67 -6.66
CA ASN A 657 12.42 -3.28 -6.58
C ASN A 657 13.65 -2.40 -6.23
N PHE A 658 13.66 -1.15 -6.68
CA PHE A 658 14.81 -0.22 -6.60
C PHE A 658 15.34 0.08 -5.17
N MET A 659 14.61 -0.34 -4.13
CA MET A 659 15.00 -0.22 -2.72
C MET A 659 14.92 -1.55 -1.95
N THR A 660 14.12 -2.53 -2.39
CA THR A 660 13.81 -3.75 -1.63
C THR A 660 13.65 -4.99 -2.51
N VAL A 661 13.96 -6.18 -1.97
CA VAL A 661 13.60 -7.44 -2.64
C VAL A 661 12.12 -7.70 -2.41
N ARG A 662 11.35 -7.97 -3.47
CA ARG A 662 9.92 -8.31 -3.40
C ARG A 662 9.64 -9.69 -3.97
N CYS A 663 8.66 -10.37 -3.37
CA CYS A 663 8.27 -11.73 -3.70
C CYS A 663 6.75 -11.80 -3.89
N ALA A 664 6.29 -12.38 -4.98
CA ALA A 664 4.87 -12.54 -5.28
C ALA A 664 4.48 -14.02 -5.36
N ALA A 665 3.34 -14.39 -4.75
CA ALA A 665 2.69 -15.69 -4.94
C ALA A 665 1.16 -15.51 -4.88
N ILE A 666 0.41 -16.42 -5.53
CA ILE A 666 -1.05 -16.40 -5.54
C ILE A 666 -1.57 -17.60 -4.75
N PHE A 667 -2.53 -17.37 -3.84
CA PHE A 667 -3.19 -18.42 -3.07
C PHE A 667 -4.71 -18.31 -3.12
N ILE A 668 -5.37 -19.47 -3.14
CA ILE A 668 -6.77 -19.61 -2.72
C ILE A 668 -6.78 -19.47 -1.19
N THR A 669 -7.56 -18.52 -0.67
CA THR A 669 -7.68 -18.31 0.77
C THR A 669 -8.31 -19.54 1.44
N PRO A 670 -7.70 -20.13 2.49
CA PRO A 670 -8.30 -21.25 3.21
C PRO A 670 -9.57 -20.82 3.97
N ASN A 671 -10.35 -21.79 4.46
CA ASN A 671 -11.52 -21.55 5.31
C ASN A 671 -11.19 -21.53 6.82
N GLN A 672 -9.92 -21.41 7.18
CA GLN A 672 -9.41 -21.42 8.56
C GLN A 672 -8.28 -20.41 8.76
N PHE A 673 -7.99 -20.04 10.01
CA PHE A 673 -6.94 -19.05 10.31
C PHE A 673 -5.56 -19.57 9.87
N PHE A 674 -4.76 -18.68 9.29
CA PHE A 674 -3.44 -19.03 8.75
C PHE A 674 -2.38 -17.94 9.02
N GLN A 675 -1.12 -18.34 8.93
CA GLN A 675 0.05 -17.47 8.94
C GLN A 675 0.87 -17.68 7.68
N LEU A 676 1.80 -16.75 7.41
CA LEU A 676 2.74 -16.85 6.30
C LEU A 676 4.14 -17.21 6.82
N LYS A 677 4.82 -18.10 6.10
CA LYS A 677 6.22 -18.47 6.30
C LYS A 677 6.94 -18.36 4.96
N LEU A 678 7.99 -17.55 4.91
CA LEU A 678 8.82 -17.31 3.74
C LEU A 678 10.16 -18.05 3.90
N ASN A 679 10.61 -18.74 2.85
CA ASN A 679 11.97 -19.28 2.73
C ASN A 679 12.71 -18.63 1.56
N GLY A 680 14.03 -18.48 1.71
CA GLY A 680 14.92 -17.92 0.69
C GLY A 680 16.38 -18.09 1.07
N THR A 681 17.29 -17.38 0.39
CA THR A 681 18.69 -17.26 0.83
C THR A 681 19.08 -15.81 1.09
N ASP A 682 19.96 -15.59 2.06
CA ASP A 682 20.58 -14.28 2.29
C ASP A 682 21.63 -13.94 1.22
N ASN A 683 22.20 -12.73 1.30
CA ASN A 683 23.21 -12.26 0.35
C ASN A 683 24.51 -13.08 0.31
N ASN A 684 24.69 -14.06 1.21
CA ASN A 684 25.81 -15.01 1.24
C ASN A 684 25.41 -16.41 0.74
N GLY A 685 24.19 -16.57 0.21
CA GLY A 685 23.66 -17.86 -0.26
C GLY A 685 23.24 -18.81 0.85
N LEU A 686 23.19 -18.36 2.12
CA LEU A 686 22.73 -19.17 3.23
C LEU A 686 21.21 -19.10 3.36
N GLU A 687 20.57 -20.24 3.60
CA GLU A 687 19.12 -20.30 3.80
C GLU A 687 18.66 -19.39 4.95
N PHE A 688 17.55 -18.69 4.75
CA PHE A 688 16.82 -18.01 5.81
C PHE A 688 15.34 -18.41 5.80
N THR A 689 14.72 -18.30 6.97
CA THR A 689 13.27 -18.42 7.15
C THR A 689 12.75 -17.21 7.92
N ARG A 690 11.60 -16.66 7.53
CA ARG A 690 10.85 -15.67 8.32
C ARG A 690 9.37 -16.06 8.38
N LYS A 691 8.80 -16.16 9.57
CA LYS A 691 7.34 -16.26 9.78
C LYS A 691 6.75 -14.86 10.01
N ASN A 692 5.57 -14.60 9.46
CA ASN A 692 4.87 -13.33 9.68
C ASN A 692 4.19 -13.36 11.06
N ALA A 693 4.28 -12.25 11.81
CA ALA A 693 3.61 -12.09 13.09
C ALA A 693 2.08 -11.91 12.93
N LEU A 694 1.62 -11.47 11.75
CA LEU A 694 0.20 -11.37 11.44
C LEU A 694 -0.44 -12.76 11.30
N VAL A 695 -1.59 -12.92 11.93
CA VAL A 695 -2.51 -14.04 11.73
C VAL A 695 -3.63 -13.54 10.83
N PHE A 696 -3.84 -14.23 9.71
CA PHE A 696 -4.91 -13.91 8.77
C PHE A 696 -6.16 -14.71 9.15
N LYS A 697 -7.26 -13.99 9.35
CA LYS A 697 -8.60 -14.54 9.58
C LYS A 697 -9.39 -14.46 8.27
N PRO A 698 -9.67 -15.58 7.59
CA PRO A 698 -10.62 -15.60 6.49
C PRO A 698 -12.03 -15.22 6.94
N THR A 699 -12.85 -14.76 6.01
CA THR A 699 -14.28 -14.54 6.25
C THR A 699 -15.14 -14.90 5.03
N ASN A 700 -16.44 -15.04 5.23
CA ASN A 700 -17.44 -15.29 4.19
C ASN A 700 -18.27 -14.02 3.90
N VAL A 701 -17.69 -12.85 4.16
CA VAL A 701 -18.33 -11.54 4.02
C VAL A 701 -17.45 -10.61 3.22
N LYS A 702 -17.97 -10.16 2.08
CA LYS A 702 -17.38 -9.09 1.27
C LYS A 702 -18.10 -7.79 1.61
N PHE A 703 -17.32 -6.72 1.81
CA PHE A 703 -17.82 -5.47 2.38
C PHE A 703 -17.24 -4.26 1.64
N ARG A 704 -18.06 -3.24 1.41
CA ARG A 704 -17.68 -2.00 0.70
C ARG A 704 -18.28 -0.77 1.38
N ILE A 705 -17.60 0.37 1.26
CA ILE A 705 -18.07 1.69 1.72
C ILE A 705 -17.87 2.71 0.59
N VAL A 706 -18.90 3.50 0.31
CA VAL A 706 -18.86 4.72 -0.51
C VAL A 706 -19.17 5.92 0.40
N SER A 707 -18.45 7.02 0.22
CA SER A 707 -18.63 8.26 0.99
C SER A 707 -18.12 9.46 0.20
N PRO A 708 -18.66 10.66 0.46
CA PRO A 708 -18.06 11.93 0.06
C PRO A 708 -16.57 12.05 0.39
N GLU A 709 -15.88 12.90 -0.38
CA GLU A 709 -14.48 13.30 -0.14
C GLU A 709 -14.38 14.47 0.84
N THR A 710 -15.40 15.34 0.84
CA THR A 710 -15.55 16.45 1.77
C THR A 710 -16.79 16.30 2.66
N ALA A 711 -16.85 17.06 3.74
CA ALA A 711 -18.02 17.16 4.60
C ALA A 711 -18.19 18.61 5.09
N VAL A 712 -19.32 19.22 4.78
CA VAL A 712 -19.65 20.58 5.24
C VAL A 712 -20.07 20.54 6.71
N ILE A 713 -19.39 21.33 7.55
CA ILE A 713 -19.63 21.39 9.00
C ILE A 713 -21.09 21.81 9.27
N GLY A 714 -21.78 21.07 10.14
CA GLY A 714 -23.18 21.31 10.49
C GLY A 714 -24.22 20.82 9.47
N LYS A 715 -23.83 20.48 8.23
CA LYS A 715 -24.72 19.83 7.25
C LYS A 715 -24.64 18.30 7.39
N GLU A 716 -25.60 17.58 6.82
CA GLU A 716 -25.68 16.11 6.90
C GLU A 716 -25.09 15.46 5.65
N MET A 717 -24.20 14.50 5.83
CA MET A 717 -23.61 13.69 4.76
C MET A 717 -24.07 12.23 4.89
N LEU A 718 -24.25 11.56 3.75
CA LEU A 718 -24.57 10.14 3.70
C LEU A 718 -23.31 9.29 3.42
N VAL A 719 -23.24 8.13 4.06
CA VAL A 719 -22.21 7.12 3.85
C VAL A 719 -22.89 5.81 3.53
N TYR A 720 -22.73 5.33 2.30
CA TYR A 720 -23.32 4.09 1.80
C TYR A 720 -22.40 2.90 2.00
N TYR A 721 -22.99 1.72 2.16
CA TYR A 721 -22.24 0.47 2.29
C TYR A 721 -22.96 -0.70 1.63
N GLU A 722 -22.18 -1.72 1.24
CA GLU A 722 -22.67 -2.99 0.71
C GLU A 722 -22.11 -4.17 1.50
N VAL A 723 -22.98 -5.13 1.83
CA VAL A 723 -22.63 -6.41 2.48
C VAL A 723 -23.06 -7.55 1.56
N GLU A 724 -22.08 -8.36 1.13
CA GLU A 724 -22.26 -9.52 0.26
C GLU A 724 -21.88 -10.79 1.03
N ASN A 725 -22.82 -11.74 1.12
CA ASN A 725 -22.61 -13.02 1.80
C ASN A 725 -22.01 -14.02 0.80
N THR A 726 -20.70 -14.25 0.89
CA THR A 726 -19.99 -15.21 0.03
C THR A 726 -20.00 -16.64 0.61
N GLY A 727 -20.76 -16.87 1.70
CA GLY A 727 -20.94 -18.18 2.32
C GLY A 727 -22.04 -19.01 1.66
N THR A 728 -22.07 -20.30 2.00
CA THR A 728 -23.06 -21.28 1.50
C THR A 728 -24.36 -21.33 2.29
N ILE A 729 -24.49 -20.52 3.35
CA ILE A 729 -25.66 -20.47 4.23
C ILE A 729 -26.13 -19.03 4.45
N ASN A 730 -27.42 -18.87 4.74
CA ASN A 730 -28.01 -17.57 5.08
C ASN A 730 -27.49 -17.12 6.44
N GLU A 731 -27.03 -15.87 6.53
CA GLU A 731 -26.54 -15.30 7.79
C GLU A 731 -27.11 -13.91 8.07
N THR A 732 -27.10 -13.56 9.36
CA THR A 732 -27.48 -12.23 9.85
C THR A 732 -26.23 -11.49 10.27
N TYR A 733 -26.00 -10.30 9.70
CA TYR A 733 -24.91 -9.41 10.06
C TYR A 733 -25.43 -8.18 10.79
N GLU A 734 -24.67 -7.70 11.77
CA GLU A 734 -24.84 -6.36 12.31
C GLU A 734 -23.75 -5.46 11.76
N VAL A 735 -24.14 -4.31 11.22
CA VAL A 735 -23.24 -3.29 10.69
C VAL A 735 -23.30 -2.08 11.62
N ALA A 736 -22.16 -1.58 12.08
CA ALA A 736 -22.06 -0.48 13.01
C ALA A 736 -21.07 0.59 12.52
N ILE A 737 -21.45 1.87 12.63
CA ILE A 737 -20.56 3.00 12.36
C ILE A 737 -19.96 3.54 13.66
N THR A 738 -18.69 3.94 13.58
CA THR A 738 -17.92 4.59 14.65
C THR A 738 -17.12 5.72 14.03
N ASP A 739 -17.00 6.84 14.74
CA ASP A 739 -16.39 8.07 14.25
C ASP A 739 -15.68 8.82 15.40
N ASP A 740 -14.78 9.76 15.09
CA ASP A 740 -13.97 10.48 16.09
C ASP A 740 -14.52 11.84 16.55
N ASP A 741 -15.56 12.37 15.89
CA ASP A 741 -16.22 13.66 16.23
C ASP A 741 -17.56 13.47 17.01
N SER A 742 -17.99 12.23 17.22
CA SER A 742 -19.37 11.83 17.57
C SER A 742 -20.44 12.13 16.50
N ALA A 743 -20.04 12.61 15.32
CA ALA A 743 -20.85 13.03 14.18
C ALA A 743 -21.88 12.01 13.67
N ALA A 744 -21.70 10.69 13.87
CA ALA A 744 -22.70 9.74 13.36
C ALA A 744 -24.08 9.93 14.03
N VAL A 745 -25.13 10.03 13.23
CA VAL A 745 -26.50 10.17 13.69
C VAL A 745 -27.07 8.79 14.07
N LEU A 746 -28.07 8.75 14.95
CA LEU A 746 -28.77 7.50 15.28
C LEU A 746 -29.68 7.06 14.11
N PRO A 747 -29.78 5.76 13.80
CA PRO A 747 -29.17 4.63 14.51
C PRO A 747 -27.73 4.32 14.05
N LYS A 748 -26.76 4.29 14.99
CA LYS A 748 -25.35 3.93 14.71
C LYS A 748 -25.13 2.41 14.45
N ARG A 749 -26.18 1.58 14.48
CA ARG A 749 -26.16 0.14 14.16
C ARG A 749 -27.37 -0.24 13.29
N ARG A 750 -27.18 -1.17 12.36
CA ARG A 750 -28.23 -1.76 11.51
C ARG A 750 -28.01 -3.25 11.33
N GLN A 751 -29.08 -4.06 11.41
CA GLN A 751 -29.02 -5.50 11.21
C GLN A 751 -29.54 -5.87 9.81
N HIS A 752 -28.89 -6.83 9.15
CA HIS A 752 -29.20 -7.30 7.80
C HIS A 752 -29.15 -8.82 7.75
N THR A 753 -30.23 -9.48 7.32
CA THR A 753 -30.21 -10.91 6.97
C THR A 753 -29.98 -11.05 5.47
N VAL A 754 -28.94 -11.80 5.11
CA VAL A 754 -28.40 -11.91 3.75
C VAL A 754 -28.35 -13.40 3.38
N PHE A 755 -29.04 -13.77 2.30
CA PHE A 755 -29.03 -15.14 1.80
C PHE A 755 -27.66 -15.51 1.21
N ALA A 756 -27.39 -16.81 1.05
CA ALA A 756 -26.14 -17.26 0.41
C ALA A 756 -25.99 -16.70 -1.01
N GLY A 757 -24.87 -16.02 -1.29
CA GLY A 757 -24.59 -15.35 -2.57
C GLY A 757 -25.30 -13.99 -2.77
N ASP A 758 -26.05 -13.52 -1.78
CA ASP A 758 -26.92 -12.35 -1.90
C ASP A 758 -26.23 -11.06 -1.40
N ILE A 759 -26.69 -9.89 -1.86
CA ILE A 759 -26.13 -8.57 -1.48
C ILE A 759 -27.21 -7.72 -0.77
N ARG A 760 -26.82 -7.01 0.29
CA ARG A 760 -27.65 -5.96 0.92
C ARG A 760 -26.88 -4.64 1.02
N ASN A 761 -27.58 -3.54 0.74
CA ASN A 761 -27.07 -2.19 0.81
C ASN A 761 -27.65 -1.48 2.04
N GLY A 762 -26.94 -0.49 2.57
CA GLY A 762 -27.45 0.39 3.62
C GLY A 762 -26.68 1.70 3.67
N SER A 763 -27.07 2.59 4.57
CA SER A 763 -26.39 3.87 4.79
C SER A 763 -26.39 4.31 6.25
N PHE A 764 -25.44 5.16 6.60
CA PHE A 764 -25.44 5.95 7.83
C PHE A 764 -25.37 7.43 7.48
N THR A 765 -25.95 8.27 8.32
CA THR A 765 -25.81 9.73 8.24
C THR A 765 -24.73 10.16 9.23
N LEU A 766 -23.81 11.02 8.78
CA LEU A 766 -22.90 11.77 9.65
C LEU A 766 -23.30 13.25 9.60
N LYS A 767 -23.19 13.95 10.72
CA LYS A 767 -23.38 15.40 10.83
C LYS A 767 -22.16 15.96 11.59
N PRO A 768 -21.13 16.45 10.90
CA PRO A 768 -19.91 16.90 11.57
C PRO A 768 -20.18 18.18 12.38
N THR A 769 -19.49 18.34 13.51
CA THR A 769 -19.75 19.44 14.45
C THR A 769 -18.50 20.13 14.99
N SER A 770 -17.31 19.54 14.91
CA SER A 770 -16.07 20.27 15.20
C SER A 770 -15.50 20.97 13.97
N SER A 771 -14.69 21.99 14.23
CA SER A 771 -13.82 22.64 13.24
C SER A 771 -12.47 21.92 13.07
N SER A 772 -12.44 20.59 13.25
CA SER A 772 -11.26 19.78 12.92
C SER A 772 -11.08 19.74 11.39
N VAL A 773 -9.85 19.66 10.87
CA VAL A 773 -9.62 19.65 9.41
C VAL A 773 -10.10 18.35 8.74
N ILE A 774 -10.22 17.25 9.50
CA ILE A 774 -10.59 15.93 8.99
C ILE A 774 -11.55 15.23 9.95
N LEU A 775 -12.47 14.44 9.39
CA LEU A 775 -13.33 13.49 10.10
C LEU A 775 -12.86 12.06 9.77
N LYS A 776 -12.72 11.19 10.78
CA LYS A 776 -12.37 9.78 10.57
C LYS A 776 -13.48 8.88 11.11
N PHE A 777 -14.04 8.10 10.21
CA PHE A 777 -15.04 7.10 10.56
C PHE A 777 -14.60 5.71 10.10
N SER A 778 -15.21 4.69 10.70
CA SER A 778 -15.07 3.31 10.25
C SER A 778 -16.37 2.56 10.46
N ILE A 779 -16.75 1.79 9.44
CA ILE A 779 -17.90 0.88 9.53
C ILE A 779 -17.35 -0.54 9.75
N THR A 780 -17.91 -1.21 10.74
CA THR A 780 -17.54 -2.57 11.16
C THR A 780 -18.71 -3.50 10.94
N VAL A 781 -18.45 -4.69 10.40
CA VAL A 781 -19.42 -5.78 10.26
C VAL A 781 -19.14 -6.86 11.31
N TYR A 782 -20.20 -7.30 11.96
CA TYR A 782 -20.21 -8.36 12.96
C TYR A 782 -21.16 -9.48 12.54
N MET A 783 -20.87 -10.73 12.90
CA MET A 783 -21.85 -11.82 12.82
C MET A 783 -22.90 -11.63 13.92
N GLY A 784 -24.18 -11.47 13.54
CA GLY A 784 -25.26 -11.12 14.46
C GLY A 784 -25.57 -12.17 15.54
N LYS A 785 -25.16 -13.43 15.34
CA LYS A 785 -25.31 -14.52 16.32
C LYS A 785 -24.24 -14.51 17.42
N THR A 786 -23.03 -14.03 17.12
CA THR A 786 -21.86 -14.14 18.01
C THR A 786 -21.27 -12.78 18.42
N SER A 787 -21.71 -11.70 17.80
CA SER A 787 -21.10 -10.36 17.86
C SER A 787 -19.62 -10.34 17.48
N GLU A 788 -19.13 -11.35 16.74
CA GLU A 788 -17.74 -11.44 16.33
C GLU A 788 -17.49 -10.59 15.08
N MET A 789 -16.45 -9.76 15.10
CA MET A 789 -16.07 -8.90 13.97
C MET A 789 -15.52 -9.74 12.80
N THR A 790 -16.00 -9.43 11.59
CA THR A 790 -15.61 -10.08 10.33
C THR A 790 -14.85 -9.13 9.40
N GLN A 791 -15.35 -7.90 9.24
CA GLN A 791 -14.78 -6.87 8.39
C GLN A 791 -14.80 -5.51 9.10
N ARG A 792 -13.81 -4.67 8.83
CA ARG A 792 -13.80 -3.25 9.20
C ARG A 792 -13.08 -2.44 8.13
N ILE A 793 -13.73 -1.41 7.63
CA ILE A 793 -13.12 -0.45 6.70
C ILE A 793 -13.21 0.94 7.34
N SER A 794 -12.09 1.66 7.30
CA SER A 794 -11.97 3.04 7.77
C SER A 794 -11.86 3.99 6.59
N LYS A 795 -12.42 5.19 6.73
CA LYS A 795 -12.41 6.29 5.76
C LYS A 795 -12.05 7.58 6.49
N THR A 796 -11.55 8.55 5.73
CA THR A 796 -11.23 9.89 6.20
C THR A 796 -11.77 10.88 5.18
N VAL A 797 -12.32 11.99 5.67
CA VAL A 797 -13.06 12.98 4.89
C VAL A 797 -12.56 14.35 5.30
N LEU A 798 -12.32 15.25 4.34
CA LEU A 798 -11.87 16.61 4.62
C LEU A 798 -13.07 17.45 5.09
N MET A 799 -12.96 18.14 6.24
CA MET A 799 -14.04 19.01 6.71
C MET A 799 -13.85 20.44 6.23
N THR A 800 -14.97 21.09 5.94
CA THR A 800 -15.04 22.43 5.32
C THR A 800 -16.22 23.21 5.91
N ASP A 801 -16.05 24.51 6.11
CA ASP A 801 -17.13 25.46 6.41
C ASP A 801 -17.77 26.04 5.13
N ILE A 802 -17.04 25.98 4.02
CA ILE A 802 -17.50 26.28 2.66
C ILE A 802 -18.30 25.10 2.08
N GLU A 803 -19.43 25.39 1.43
CA GLU A 803 -20.10 24.46 0.51
C GLU A 803 -19.55 24.68 -0.92
N ARG A 804 -18.96 23.62 -1.48
CA ARG A 804 -18.30 23.64 -2.78
C ARG A 804 -19.33 23.70 -3.91
N PRO A 805 -18.93 24.19 -5.11
CA PRO A 805 -19.88 24.31 -6.21
C PRO A 805 -20.50 22.96 -6.61
N VAL A 806 -21.80 22.98 -6.86
CA VAL A 806 -22.62 21.85 -7.33
C VAL A 806 -23.40 22.32 -8.55
N CYS A 807 -23.04 21.85 -9.74
CA CYS A 807 -23.79 22.16 -10.96
C CYS A 807 -24.94 21.16 -11.17
N THR A 808 -26.16 21.67 -11.31
CA THR A 808 -27.40 20.92 -11.49
C THR A 808 -28.03 21.30 -12.83
N ILE A 809 -28.25 20.34 -13.73
CA ILE A 809 -29.08 20.60 -14.93
C ILE A 809 -30.54 20.72 -14.48
N VAL A 810 -31.14 21.88 -14.71
CA VAL A 810 -32.53 22.22 -14.36
C VAL A 810 -33.48 21.96 -15.53
N SER A 811 -33.04 22.27 -16.75
CA SER A 811 -33.84 22.16 -17.98
C SER A 811 -32.98 21.63 -19.12
N LEU A 812 -33.58 20.87 -20.04
CA LEU A 812 -32.93 20.39 -21.26
C LEU A 812 -33.96 20.28 -22.40
N ASN A 813 -33.86 21.18 -23.37
CA ASN A 813 -34.81 21.40 -24.45
C ASN A 813 -34.18 21.11 -25.83
N GLY A 814 -34.81 20.23 -26.60
CA GLY A 814 -34.32 19.73 -27.88
C GLY A 814 -33.78 18.31 -27.79
N SER A 815 -33.53 17.66 -28.93
CA SER A 815 -32.99 16.30 -28.97
C SER A 815 -32.20 16.01 -30.25
N CYS A 816 -31.10 15.28 -30.11
CA CYS A 816 -30.21 14.93 -31.23
C CYS A 816 -30.50 13.51 -31.73
N ASN A 817 -31.61 13.40 -32.47
CA ASN A 817 -32.03 12.16 -33.13
C ASN A 817 -31.04 11.70 -34.22
N ARG A 818 -31.18 10.45 -34.68
CA ARG A 818 -30.22 9.81 -35.60
C ARG A 818 -30.04 10.50 -36.96
N SER A 819 -30.96 11.36 -37.40
CA SER A 819 -30.82 12.18 -38.61
C SER A 819 -30.13 13.52 -38.36
N SER A 820 -30.36 14.16 -37.21
CA SER A 820 -29.65 15.38 -36.80
C SER A 820 -28.20 15.15 -36.38
N LEU A 821 -27.83 13.93 -35.98
CA LEU A 821 -26.44 13.51 -35.73
C LEU A 821 -25.60 13.33 -37.01
N ASN A 822 -26.14 13.65 -38.20
CA ASN A 822 -25.38 13.64 -39.45
C ASN A 822 -24.50 14.91 -39.55
N THR A 823 -23.18 14.73 -39.60
CA THR A 823 -22.17 15.81 -39.62
C THR A 823 -22.40 16.86 -40.71
N ALA A 824 -23.00 16.48 -41.85
CA ALA A 824 -23.30 17.39 -42.95
C ALA A 824 -24.51 18.32 -42.73
N GLN A 825 -25.30 18.13 -41.66
CA GLN A 825 -26.48 18.97 -41.35
C GLN A 825 -26.70 19.25 -39.85
N CYS A 826 -25.87 18.69 -38.96
CA CYS A 826 -26.03 18.76 -37.50
C CYS A 826 -26.15 20.18 -36.92
N HIS A 827 -25.52 21.15 -37.58
CA HIS A 827 -25.51 22.57 -37.25
C HIS A 827 -26.85 23.28 -37.52
N LYS A 828 -27.82 22.60 -38.16
CA LYS A 828 -29.20 23.08 -38.32
C LYS A 828 -30.12 22.72 -37.15
N TYR A 829 -29.66 21.85 -36.25
CA TYR A 829 -30.42 21.33 -35.13
C TYR A 829 -29.81 21.86 -33.84
N HIS A 830 -30.56 22.69 -33.12
CA HIS A 830 -30.12 23.31 -31.88
C HIS A 830 -30.77 22.67 -30.65
N TRP A 831 -30.06 22.75 -29.54
CA TRP A 831 -30.53 22.38 -28.22
C TRP A 831 -30.15 23.49 -27.23
N PHE A 832 -30.91 23.55 -26.15
CA PHE A 832 -30.78 24.52 -25.06
C PHE A 832 -30.88 23.77 -23.74
N ALA A 833 -30.13 24.18 -22.73
CA ALA A 833 -30.19 23.62 -21.38
C ALA A 833 -30.03 24.75 -20.37
N ASP A 834 -30.73 24.67 -19.25
CA ASP A 834 -30.54 25.59 -18.13
C ASP A 834 -29.97 24.79 -16.96
N ALA A 835 -29.02 25.38 -16.24
CA ALA A 835 -28.38 24.75 -15.09
C ALA A 835 -28.13 25.76 -13.97
N ASP A 836 -28.16 25.27 -12.73
CA ASP A 836 -27.90 26.07 -11.52
C ASP A 836 -26.59 25.61 -10.89
N ILE A 837 -25.71 26.54 -10.54
CA ILE A 837 -24.47 26.29 -9.80
C ILE A 837 -24.66 26.79 -8.37
N SER A 838 -24.88 25.87 -7.43
CA SER A 838 -25.07 26.17 -6.00
C SER A 838 -23.75 26.09 -5.24
N PHE A 839 -23.45 27.07 -4.40
CA PHE A 839 -22.23 27.19 -3.59
C PHE A 839 -22.43 28.16 -2.41
N GLU A 840 -21.64 28.02 -1.34
CA GLU A 840 -21.74 28.87 -0.13
C GLU A 840 -20.34 29.16 0.45
N GLY A 841 -19.94 30.44 0.52
CA GLY A 841 -18.73 30.89 1.20
C GLY A 841 -17.45 30.95 0.35
N THR A 842 -17.48 30.40 -0.86
CA THR A 842 -16.39 30.43 -1.86
C THR A 842 -16.76 31.30 -3.06
N GLU A 843 -15.76 31.81 -3.79
CA GLU A 843 -15.97 32.66 -4.98
C GLU A 843 -15.74 31.84 -6.25
N LEU A 844 -16.57 32.01 -7.28
CA LEU A 844 -16.37 31.31 -8.57
C LEU A 844 -15.26 31.99 -9.38
N GLU A 845 -14.21 31.24 -9.74
CA GLU A 845 -13.11 31.71 -10.59
C GLU A 845 -13.51 31.69 -12.08
N ASN A 846 -14.20 30.63 -12.54
CA ASN A 846 -14.69 30.54 -13.91
C ASN A 846 -15.81 29.51 -14.06
N ILE A 847 -16.55 29.63 -15.17
CA ILE A 847 -17.47 28.61 -15.69
C ILE A 847 -17.10 28.38 -17.16
N THR A 848 -16.88 27.14 -17.56
CA THR A 848 -16.38 26.77 -18.90
C THR A 848 -17.12 25.57 -19.48
N SER A 849 -17.06 25.40 -20.80
CA SER A 849 -17.68 24.28 -21.54
C SER A 849 -16.60 23.42 -22.19
N SER A 850 -16.73 22.10 -22.10
CA SER A 850 -15.88 21.13 -22.80
C SER A 850 -15.99 21.21 -24.34
N ALA A 851 -17.01 21.90 -24.86
CA ALA A 851 -17.18 22.18 -26.28
C ALA A 851 -16.57 23.53 -26.71
N GLY A 852 -16.11 24.36 -25.77
CA GLY A 852 -15.55 25.68 -26.05
C GLY A 852 -16.50 26.53 -26.89
N SER A 853 -15.97 27.16 -27.94
CA SER A 853 -16.71 28.03 -28.86
C SER A 853 -17.77 27.31 -29.73
N ALA A 854 -17.86 25.98 -29.69
CA ALA A 854 -18.97 25.25 -30.32
C ALA A 854 -20.27 25.26 -29.47
N THR A 855 -20.21 25.85 -28.27
CA THR A 855 -21.36 26.15 -27.40
C THR A 855 -21.37 27.62 -26.99
N GLU A 856 -22.55 28.20 -26.92
CA GLU A 856 -22.81 29.52 -26.35
C GLU A 856 -23.20 29.33 -24.87
N LEU A 857 -22.41 29.92 -23.97
CA LEU A 857 -22.71 30.01 -22.54
C LEU A 857 -23.22 31.41 -22.22
N LEU A 858 -24.45 31.50 -21.74
CA LEU A 858 -25.07 32.73 -21.24
C LEU A 858 -25.07 32.67 -19.72
N ILE A 859 -24.31 33.58 -19.11
CA ILE A 859 -23.98 33.64 -17.69
C ILE A 859 -23.93 35.12 -17.31
N ASP A 860 -24.54 35.50 -16.19
CA ASP A 860 -24.38 36.84 -15.61
C ASP A 860 -22.97 37.04 -15.02
N ASP A 861 -22.60 38.27 -14.62
CA ASP A 861 -21.28 38.52 -14.04
C ASP A 861 -21.09 37.79 -12.69
N ILE A 862 -20.19 36.82 -12.66
CA ILE A 862 -19.86 36.02 -11.47
C ILE A 862 -18.82 36.67 -10.55
N SER A 863 -18.22 37.80 -10.96
CA SER A 863 -17.13 38.47 -10.24
C SER A 863 -17.54 38.86 -8.80
N GLY A 864 -16.85 38.34 -7.79
CA GLY A 864 -17.16 38.63 -6.39
C GLY A 864 -18.37 37.90 -5.81
N LEU A 865 -19.09 37.06 -6.58
CA LEU A 865 -20.20 36.27 -6.04
C LEU A 865 -19.69 35.16 -5.12
N ARG A 866 -20.21 35.13 -3.88
CA ARG A 866 -19.81 34.17 -2.82
C ARG A 866 -20.91 33.22 -2.36
N TYR A 867 -22.06 33.30 -3.02
CA TYR A 867 -23.28 32.56 -2.72
C TYR A 867 -24.03 32.30 -4.02
N GLY A 868 -24.48 31.06 -4.21
CA GLY A 868 -25.36 30.65 -5.31
C GLY A 868 -26.84 30.57 -4.90
N PRO A 869 -27.71 30.03 -5.77
CA PRO A 869 -27.38 29.52 -7.11
C PRO A 869 -27.02 30.63 -8.10
N VAL A 870 -26.09 30.33 -9.01
CA VAL A 870 -25.89 31.09 -10.25
C VAL A 870 -26.53 30.28 -11.39
N ASN A 871 -27.54 30.84 -12.04
CA ASN A 871 -28.21 30.23 -13.18
C ASN A 871 -27.39 30.47 -14.46
N ILE A 872 -27.28 29.44 -15.30
CA ILE A 872 -26.62 29.50 -16.61
C ILE A 872 -27.52 28.89 -17.69
N SER A 873 -27.59 29.55 -18.85
CA SER A 873 -28.25 28.99 -20.04
C SER A 873 -27.18 28.60 -21.07
N ILE A 874 -27.25 27.34 -21.49
CA ILE A 874 -26.25 26.65 -22.32
C ILE A 874 -26.92 26.32 -23.65
N ARG A 875 -26.30 26.72 -24.77
CA ARG A 875 -26.84 26.47 -26.11
C ARG A 875 -25.79 25.84 -27.00
N GLY A 876 -26.21 24.86 -27.81
CA GLY A 876 -25.34 24.22 -28.78
C GLY A 876 -26.06 23.78 -30.05
N SER A 877 -25.40 22.89 -30.79
CA SER A 877 -25.98 22.20 -31.93
C SER A 877 -25.78 20.69 -31.80
N CYS A 878 -26.48 19.90 -32.60
CA CYS A 878 -26.29 18.45 -32.64
C CYS A 878 -24.94 18.01 -33.25
N CYS A 879 -24.06 18.94 -33.63
CA CYS A 879 -22.65 18.63 -33.88
C CYS A 879 -21.87 18.42 -32.57
N THR A 880 -22.37 18.93 -31.45
CA THR A 880 -21.86 18.73 -30.08
C THR A 880 -22.98 18.12 -29.21
N PRO A 881 -23.34 16.84 -29.41
CA PRO A 881 -24.48 16.21 -28.74
C PRO A 881 -24.18 15.75 -27.31
N SER A 882 -22.92 15.84 -26.85
CA SER A 882 -22.60 15.78 -25.43
C SER A 882 -21.63 16.89 -25.05
N VAL A 883 -21.92 17.55 -23.93
CA VAL A 883 -21.19 18.70 -23.41
C VAL A 883 -21.11 18.55 -21.90
N ILE A 884 -19.96 18.91 -21.34
CA ILE A 884 -19.76 19.07 -19.91
C ILE A 884 -19.52 20.55 -19.64
N VAL A 885 -20.31 21.14 -18.76
CA VAL A 885 -19.97 22.43 -18.17
C VAL A 885 -19.20 22.18 -16.87
N ALA A 886 -18.18 22.99 -16.64
CA ALA A 886 -17.33 22.98 -15.46
C ALA A 886 -17.40 24.34 -14.77
N ALA A 887 -17.87 24.39 -13.53
CA ALA A 887 -17.76 25.55 -12.66
C ALA A 887 -16.60 25.34 -11.68
N VAL A 888 -15.72 26.32 -11.54
CA VAL A 888 -14.50 26.22 -10.74
C VAL A 888 -14.44 27.37 -9.75
N ASP A 889 -14.19 27.06 -8.48
CA ASP A 889 -14.03 28.06 -7.41
C ASP A 889 -12.57 28.50 -7.21
N THR A 890 -12.34 29.57 -6.45
CA THR A 890 -11.00 30.14 -6.22
C THR A 890 -10.04 29.23 -5.43
N ASP A 891 -10.55 28.15 -4.82
CA ASP A 891 -9.77 27.09 -4.19
C ASP A 891 -9.49 25.92 -5.16
N GLY A 892 -9.91 26.05 -6.43
CA GLY A 892 -9.72 25.07 -7.49
C GLY A 892 -10.68 23.86 -7.44
N TYR A 893 -11.76 23.92 -6.67
CA TYR A 893 -12.76 22.86 -6.65
C TYR A 893 -13.64 22.94 -7.90
N ILE A 894 -13.89 21.78 -8.52
CA ILE A 894 -14.51 21.66 -9.84
C ILE A 894 -15.87 20.98 -9.71
N ALA A 895 -16.95 21.68 -10.05
CA ALA A 895 -18.26 21.09 -10.25
C ALA A 895 -18.46 20.82 -11.75
N LEU A 896 -18.74 19.58 -12.16
CA LEU A 896 -19.16 19.29 -13.53
C LEU A 896 -20.67 19.11 -13.60
N CYS A 897 -21.22 19.20 -14.80
CA CYS A 897 -22.60 18.80 -15.12
C CYS A 897 -22.68 18.44 -16.59
N ARG A 898 -23.33 17.32 -16.91
CA ARG A 898 -23.23 16.69 -18.23
C ARG A 898 -24.58 16.65 -18.96
N ILE A 899 -24.52 17.17 -20.17
CA ILE A 899 -25.57 17.11 -21.19
C ILE A 899 -25.21 15.96 -22.13
N GLU A 900 -26.14 15.04 -22.39
CA GLU A 900 -25.99 14.01 -23.41
C GLU A 900 -27.33 13.77 -24.12
N LEU A 901 -27.32 13.97 -25.45
CA LEU A 901 -28.50 14.05 -26.31
C LEU A 901 -28.51 12.96 -27.40
N SER A 902 -27.51 12.08 -27.40
CA SER A 902 -27.31 11.05 -28.43
C SER A 902 -28.11 9.79 -28.14
N GLY A 903 -29.13 9.51 -28.97
CA GLY A 903 -29.81 8.21 -29.01
C GLY A 903 -31.33 8.26 -29.09
N GLY A 904 -31.93 9.35 -28.61
CA GLY A 904 -33.40 9.53 -28.55
C GLY A 904 -34.01 9.31 -27.17
N GLU A 905 -33.25 8.75 -26.22
CA GLU A 905 -33.48 8.96 -24.80
C GLU A 905 -32.68 10.18 -24.34
N ILE A 906 -33.26 11.01 -23.48
CA ILE A 906 -32.59 12.17 -22.88
C ILE A 906 -31.95 11.71 -21.57
N VAL A 907 -30.62 11.72 -21.50
CA VAL A 907 -29.87 11.30 -20.30
C VAL A 907 -29.20 12.52 -19.68
N THR A 908 -29.96 13.25 -18.85
CA THR A 908 -29.40 14.24 -17.92
C THR A 908 -28.53 13.52 -16.89
N SER A 909 -27.21 13.60 -17.05
CA SER A 909 -26.25 13.09 -16.08
C SER A 909 -25.71 14.24 -15.24
N MET A 910 -26.18 14.34 -13.99
CA MET A 910 -25.47 15.11 -12.97
C MET A 910 -24.09 14.46 -12.77
N GLU A 911 -23.02 15.24 -12.92
CA GLU A 911 -21.68 14.90 -12.47
C GLU A 911 -21.09 16.05 -11.64
N SER A 912 -21.89 16.64 -10.74
CA SER A 912 -21.37 17.55 -9.73
C SER A 912 -20.42 16.76 -8.83
N TYR A 913 -19.13 17.10 -8.81
CA TYR A 913 -18.10 16.34 -8.09
C TYR A 913 -18.04 16.67 -6.59
N ASP A 914 -19.19 16.54 -5.92
CA ASP A 914 -19.20 16.00 -4.55
C ASP A 914 -19.72 14.55 -4.63
N ILE A 915 -18.97 13.63 -4.04
CA ILE A 915 -19.06 12.20 -4.38
C ILE A 915 -20.34 11.55 -3.81
N ASP A 916 -21.20 11.07 -4.71
CA ASP A 916 -22.08 9.93 -4.43
C ASP A 916 -22.11 8.93 -5.60
N VAL A 917 -22.21 7.64 -5.27
CA VAL A 917 -22.37 6.53 -6.21
C VAL A 917 -23.50 5.64 -5.70
N SER A 918 -24.73 6.03 -6.03
CA SER A 918 -25.94 5.31 -5.67
C SER A 918 -26.61 4.68 -6.91
N ILE A 919 -26.78 3.35 -6.89
CA ILE A 919 -27.43 2.57 -7.94
C ILE A 919 -28.75 2.01 -7.39
N LYS A 920 -29.90 2.34 -8.01
CA LYS A 920 -31.21 1.60 -8.07
C LYS A 920 -32.35 2.57 -8.50
N ASP A 921 -33.48 2.16 -9.08
CA ASP A 921 -34.03 0.80 -9.28
C ASP A 921 -35.04 0.65 -10.46
N LYS A 922 -35.07 -0.55 -11.07
CA LYS A 922 -36.17 -1.32 -11.71
C LYS A 922 -37.30 -0.64 -12.52
N ASN A 923 -37.47 -1.13 -13.78
CA ASN A 923 -38.63 -1.89 -14.33
C ASN A 923 -38.69 -1.75 -15.88
N LYS A 924 -39.09 -2.72 -16.73
CA LYS A 924 -39.45 -4.15 -16.55
C LYS A 924 -39.49 -4.85 -17.93
N THR A 925 -38.89 -6.05 -18.09
CA THR A 925 -39.39 -7.17 -18.93
C THR A 925 -38.41 -8.35 -18.93
N ASP A 926 -38.92 -9.56 -18.71
CA ASP A 926 -38.11 -10.78 -18.73
C ASP A 926 -37.89 -11.32 -20.15
N VAL A 927 -36.64 -11.43 -20.58
CA VAL A 927 -36.20 -12.46 -21.54
C VAL A 927 -34.88 -13.06 -21.05
N SER A 928 -34.85 -14.38 -20.87
CA SER A 928 -33.68 -15.10 -20.36
C SER A 928 -32.56 -15.15 -21.41
N TYR A 929 -31.65 -14.18 -21.35
CA TYR A 929 -30.36 -14.24 -22.07
C TYR A 929 -29.57 -15.51 -21.73
N THR A 930 -29.72 -16.06 -20.51
CA THR A 930 -29.16 -17.37 -20.14
C THR A 930 -29.61 -18.50 -21.07
N ARG A 931 -30.88 -18.54 -21.52
CA ARG A 931 -31.32 -19.54 -22.50
C ARG A 931 -30.74 -19.32 -23.90
N ILE A 932 -30.55 -18.07 -24.33
CA ILE A 932 -29.93 -17.75 -25.63
C ILE A 932 -28.43 -18.08 -25.61
N VAL A 933 -27.72 -17.70 -24.55
CA VAL A 933 -26.28 -18.01 -24.38
C VAL A 933 -26.06 -19.52 -24.25
N ILE A 934 -26.91 -20.24 -23.49
CA ILE A 934 -26.85 -21.72 -23.44
C ILE A 934 -27.15 -22.32 -24.83
N ALA A 935 -28.14 -21.82 -25.57
CA ALA A 935 -28.42 -22.30 -26.93
C ALA A 935 -27.25 -22.05 -27.90
N VAL A 936 -26.61 -20.87 -27.84
CA VAL A 936 -25.43 -20.55 -28.65
C VAL A 936 -24.22 -21.41 -28.26
N ILE A 937 -23.97 -21.63 -26.97
CA ILE A 937 -22.90 -22.52 -26.49
C ILE A 937 -23.17 -23.98 -26.90
N VAL A 938 -24.42 -24.46 -26.78
CA VAL A 938 -24.80 -25.81 -27.24
C VAL A 938 -24.67 -25.94 -28.75
N CYS A 939 -25.07 -24.93 -29.54
CA CYS A 939 -24.86 -24.92 -30.98
C CYS A 939 -23.36 -24.89 -31.34
N ALA A 940 -22.54 -24.10 -30.65
CA ALA A 940 -21.09 -24.07 -30.86
C ALA A 940 -20.44 -25.42 -30.52
N ILE A 941 -20.83 -26.06 -29.41
CA ILE A 941 -20.38 -27.41 -29.05
C ILE A 941 -20.82 -28.44 -30.10
N ILE A 942 -22.07 -28.38 -30.58
CA ILE A 942 -22.57 -29.25 -31.66
C ILE A 942 -21.76 -29.03 -32.94
N VAL A 943 -21.46 -27.78 -33.32
CA VAL A 943 -20.61 -27.48 -34.50
C VAL A 943 -19.20 -28.02 -34.31
N VAL A 944 -18.56 -27.82 -33.16
CA VAL A 944 -17.21 -28.36 -32.88
C VAL A 944 -17.22 -29.90 -32.90
N VAL A 945 -18.25 -30.54 -32.35
CA VAL A 945 -18.41 -32.01 -32.38
C VAL A 945 -18.66 -32.52 -33.80
N VAL A 946 -19.53 -31.86 -34.58
CA VAL A 946 -19.79 -32.23 -35.98
C VAL A 946 -18.56 -32.02 -36.85
N VAL A 947 -17.83 -30.92 -36.70
CA VAL A 947 -16.55 -30.68 -37.40
C VAL A 947 -15.51 -31.71 -36.99
N SER A 948 -15.42 -32.08 -35.71
CA SER A 948 -14.51 -33.13 -35.23
C SER A 948 -14.88 -34.51 -35.78
N ILE A 949 -16.16 -34.83 -35.87
CA ILE A 949 -16.67 -36.08 -36.47
C ILE A 949 -16.42 -36.11 -37.98
N LEU A 950 -16.65 -35.00 -38.69
CA LEU A 950 -16.35 -34.89 -40.13
C LEU A 950 -14.85 -34.98 -40.41
N ALA A 951 -14.02 -34.33 -39.58
CA ALA A 951 -12.56 -34.47 -39.63
C ALA A 951 -12.11 -35.91 -39.37
N PHE A 952 -12.71 -36.59 -38.39
CA PHE A 952 -12.42 -38.01 -38.10
C PHE A 952 -12.91 -38.96 -39.21
N ILE A 953 -14.04 -38.67 -39.85
CA ILE A 953 -14.54 -39.41 -41.02
C ILE A 953 -13.63 -39.20 -42.23
N ASN A 954 -13.19 -37.97 -42.49
CA ASN A 954 -12.23 -37.68 -43.56
C ASN A 954 -10.84 -38.29 -43.27
N TYR A 955 -10.37 -38.26 -42.02
CA TYR A 955 -9.16 -38.97 -41.59
C TYR A 955 -9.29 -40.49 -41.78
N LYS A 956 -10.45 -41.09 -41.48
CA LYS A 956 -10.73 -42.50 -41.79
C LYS A 956 -10.75 -42.78 -43.29
N LYS A 957 -11.39 -41.94 -44.12
CA LYS A 957 -11.37 -42.07 -45.59
C LYS A 957 -9.94 -42.01 -46.13
N TYR A 958 -9.15 -41.02 -45.71
CA TYR A 958 -7.75 -40.86 -46.10
C TYR A 958 -6.92 -42.08 -45.70
N LYS A 959 -7.12 -42.61 -44.48
CA LYS A 959 -6.44 -43.80 -43.96
C LYS A 959 -6.88 -45.11 -44.62
N GLN A 960 -8.12 -45.19 -45.15
CA GLN A 960 -8.58 -46.33 -45.96
C GLN A 960 -8.12 -46.25 -47.41
N SER A 961 -7.88 -45.06 -47.96
CA SER A 961 -7.34 -44.86 -49.31
C SER A 961 -5.82 -45.14 -49.45
N SER A 962 -5.16 -45.60 -48.38
CA SER A 962 -3.70 -45.69 -48.26
C SER A 962 -3.17 -47.11 -47.99
N ARG A 963 -3.99 -48.17 -48.13
CA ARG A 963 -3.54 -49.56 -47.98
C ARG A 963 -4.16 -50.53 -49.00
N GLY A 964 -3.30 -51.04 -49.89
CA GLY A 964 -3.60 -52.02 -50.94
C GLY A 964 -3.84 -51.36 -52.32
N ASN A 965 -3.31 -51.83 -53.45
CA ASN A 965 -2.51 -53.03 -53.77
C ASN A 965 -1.54 -52.66 -54.94
N ILE A 966 -0.23 -52.99 -55.02
CA ILE A 966 0.58 -54.24 -54.98
C ILE A 966 1.19 -54.55 -56.37
N ASN A 967 2.39 -55.20 -56.40
CA ASN A 967 3.20 -55.69 -57.55
C ASN A 967 4.14 -54.65 -58.24
N TYR A 968 5.30 -55.02 -58.81
CA TYR A 968 5.76 -56.36 -59.26
C TYR A 968 7.20 -56.78 -58.83
N ASN A 969 7.33 -58.10 -58.63
CA ASN A 969 8.45 -59.04 -58.90
C ASN A 969 9.94 -58.77 -58.65
N VAL A 970 10.60 -59.91 -58.37
CA VAL A 970 12.02 -60.20 -58.18
C VAL A 970 12.74 -60.43 -59.53
N ASN A 971 14.01 -59.99 -59.62
CA ASN A 971 15.25 -60.60 -60.20
C ASN A 971 15.16 -61.79 -61.22
N PRO A 972 16.22 -62.11 -62.02
CA PRO A 972 17.63 -61.67 -61.96
C PRO A 972 18.15 -61.07 -63.30
N ASP A 973 19.43 -60.80 -63.61
CA ASP A 973 20.68 -61.43 -63.15
C ASP A 973 21.99 -60.60 -63.29
N THR A 974 23.05 -61.08 -62.61
CA THR A 974 24.50 -60.75 -62.63
C THR A 974 25.11 -59.57 -63.47
N THR A 975 25.97 -58.72 -62.86
CA THR A 975 27.48 -58.73 -62.99
C THR A 975 28.21 -57.45 -62.51
N SER A 976 29.36 -57.63 -61.82
CA SER A 976 30.61 -56.82 -61.75
C SER A 976 30.68 -55.26 -61.67
N GLY A 977 31.64 -54.74 -60.88
CA GLY A 977 32.18 -53.36 -60.92
C GLY A 977 31.84 -52.53 -59.66
N ILE A 978 32.67 -52.39 -58.62
CA ILE A 978 34.08 -51.93 -58.48
C ILE A 978 34.25 -50.40 -58.67
N THR A 979 34.04 -49.64 -57.59
CA THR A 979 35.09 -48.80 -56.94
C THR A 979 34.57 -48.16 -55.65
N ASN A 980 35.44 -48.05 -54.63
CA ASN A 980 35.18 -47.34 -53.37
C ASN A 980 36.23 -46.24 -53.17
N GLN A 981 35.78 -45.01 -52.88
CA GLN A 981 36.50 -44.02 -52.06
C GLN A 981 35.46 -43.12 -51.37
N PRO A 982 35.75 -42.62 -50.16
CA PRO A 982 36.25 -41.24 -50.10
C PRO A 982 37.45 -41.06 -49.15
N THR A 983 38.39 -40.19 -49.54
CA THR A 983 39.49 -39.72 -48.67
C THR A 983 39.75 -38.23 -48.91
N SER A 984 39.31 -37.40 -47.97
CA SER A 984 40.03 -36.30 -47.26
C SER A 984 41.17 -35.47 -47.92
N THR A 985 41.45 -34.31 -47.30
CA THR A 985 42.68 -33.47 -47.39
C THR A 985 42.88 -32.65 -48.69
N VAL A 986 43.54 -31.48 -48.72
CA VAL A 986 44.25 -30.69 -47.66
C VAL A 986 44.20 -29.16 -47.92
N GLU A 987 44.67 -28.37 -46.96
CA GLU A 987 44.84 -26.90 -46.99
C GLU A 987 45.95 -26.40 -47.96
N TYR A 988 46.22 -25.08 -47.99
CA TYR A 988 47.62 -24.58 -48.02
C TYR A 988 47.80 -23.24 -47.29
N HIS A 989 49.01 -23.05 -46.74
CA HIS A 989 49.49 -21.96 -45.86
C HIS A 989 49.31 -20.51 -46.39
N SER A 990 49.47 -19.44 -45.61
CA SER A 990 50.49 -19.14 -44.56
C SER A 990 50.09 -17.84 -43.77
N VAL A 991 50.71 -17.32 -42.68
CA VAL A 991 51.83 -17.62 -41.73
C VAL A 991 51.70 -16.56 -40.58
N LYS A 992 52.21 -16.56 -39.33
CA LYS A 992 53.10 -17.28 -38.38
C LYS A 992 52.58 -16.91 -36.94
N SER A 993 53.04 -17.34 -35.76
CA SER A 993 53.94 -18.41 -35.21
C SER A 993 53.81 -18.41 -33.67
N SER A 994 54.51 -19.34 -32.99
CA SER A 994 55.07 -19.28 -31.61
C SER A 994 54.13 -19.13 -30.39
N ASP A 995 54.21 -19.95 -29.33
CA ASP A 995 55.00 -21.19 -29.12
C ASP A 995 54.47 -22.03 -27.92
N ILE A 996 54.62 -23.37 -28.03
CA ILE A 996 55.04 -24.36 -26.98
C ILE A 996 54.23 -24.40 -25.64
N SER A 997 53.30 -25.36 -25.47
CA SER A 997 53.41 -26.68 -24.75
C SER A 997 53.23 -26.56 -23.22
N ASP A 998 52.81 -27.56 -22.41
CA ASP A 998 52.47 -29.01 -22.48
C ASP A 998 51.34 -29.25 -21.43
N ASP A 999 50.69 -30.39 -21.17
CA ASP A 999 50.31 -31.68 -21.79
C ASP A 999 49.43 -32.38 -20.69
N ARG A 1000 48.65 -33.42 -21.04
CA ARG A 1000 48.01 -34.45 -20.15
C ARG A 1000 46.82 -34.17 -19.19
N ASP A 1001 45.75 -34.92 -19.50
CA ASP A 1001 45.12 -35.99 -18.69
C ASP A 1001 44.04 -35.75 -17.59
N ASN A 1002 42.93 -36.46 -17.81
CA ASN A 1002 42.07 -37.21 -16.86
C ASN A 1002 41.34 -36.48 -15.71
N LEU A 1003 40.04 -36.24 -15.90
CA LEU A 1003 38.98 -37.07 -15.26
C LEU A 1003 37.61 -36.94 -15.95
#